data_AF-A0A7X4DYZ1-F1
#
_entry.id   AF-A0A7X4DYZ1-F1
#
_cell.length_a   1.000
_cell.length_b   1.000
_cell.length_c   1.000
_cell.angle_alpha   90.00
_cell.angle_beta   90.00
_cell.angle_gamma   90.00
#
_symmetry.space_group_name_H-M   'P 1'
#
loop_
_entity.id
_entity.type
_entity.pdbx_description
1 polymer ?
#
loop_
_entity_poly.entity_id
_entity_poly.type
_entity_poly.pdbx_seq_one_letter_code
_entity_poly.pdbx_strand_id
1 'polypeptide(L)'
;MNRHRLLVLAAGACLAATGTIAPAAAQENEQILARMEHARMRLYSGGRVDLAIRMQSARRELLALAFDGAAPMSLLNTRWRPIGPERVRATTGDFAGRVSTIAVHPTDPAVIYIGGAQGGVWRTDNGGSSWTPLTDGECSLAMGSIAIDPVDPGIVYAGTGEQHFSGDSYYGCGVLRSLDGGLTWEQLGGDIFVRRTPWTGQNGMGTGGARISRMLVDKATAGSANSTTVLAATTFGLFRSTSSGLGWTMVLDGIATDLVARPGDPSVLYAGVFGEGVYRSSDGGVSWTRLSPGFASEIGRVILAIAPSNPDVVYAGVVHGLEETQWGDDMWIFRTEDGGETWEQRVAEDAGCFSQCWYDFAIAVHPLNADRVFLGTVELYESTDGAMTFTSIRPDHMWVDQHAIVFDTLRGPDVIQVANDGGVYRSSNAGADWESLNGNLAVTQFYRGVSLHPSDPAVALGGTQDQGTVRSAGTTIWTRVVGGDGGYTAFDAEDPDVWYAETQWLAGRIGGPVKNGSYWRRGIDARERAVFLPPLVMDPVDSRRLYFGTERIYRSDNSAGRWEPIYEHRYDSVITAIAPSPADPATVYAAIRYGTTVATHDGGETWHESTLGLPDRFLGDIAAHPDDPDQAYVVAGGFLSGHVFQTTDGGRSWRDRTGNLPDHPVNAVIYDPADPNGVYIGTDFGVFHSAGGGGTWTRLQDGLPVTAVYALAARPGAG
;
A
#
# COMPACT_ATOMS: atom_id res chain seq x y z
N MET A 1 -28.94 34.95 43.66
CA MET A 1 -29.42 35.70 42.48
C MET A 1 -28.24 36.37 41.80
N ASN A 2 -27.61 35.69 40.83
CA ASN A 2 -26.89 36.31 39.72
C ASN A 2 -26.45 35.20 38.73
N ARG A 3 -26.57 35.50 37.44
CA ARG A 3 -26.40 34.59 36.30
C ARG A 3 -24.93 34.20 36.11
N HIS A 4 -24.66 32.91 35.92
CA HIS A 4 -23.38 32.43 35.39
C HIS A 4 -23.59 31.55 34.15
N ARG A 5 -22.81 31.92 33.12
CA ARG A 5 -22.71 31.30 31.80
C ARG A 5 -22.02 29.94 31.93
N LEU A 6 -22.59 28.89 31.34
CA LEU A 6 -21.86 27.67 31.02
C LEU A 6 -21.29 27.83 29.60
N LEU A 7 -19.96 27.82 29.48
CA LEU A 7 -19.25 27.55 28.24
C LEU A 7 -19.02 26.03 28.19
N VAL A 8 -19.42 25.40 27.08
CA VAL A 8 -19.12 24.01 26.75
C VAL A 8 -17.81 24.00 25.94
N LEU A 9 -16.77 23.37 26.48
CA LEU A 9 -15.53 23.03 25.78
C LEU A 9 -15.58 21.51 25.52
N ALA A 10 -15.69 21.14 24.25
CA ALA A 10 -15.48 19.78 23.78
C ALA A 10 -13.97 19.56 23.64
N ALA A 11 -13.37 18.84 24.58
CA ALA A 11 -12.00 18.35 24.48
C ALA A 11 -12.02 16.94 23.87
N GLY A 12 -11.24 16.76 22.80
CA GLY A 12 -11.01 15.49 22.14
C GLY A 12 -10.30 14.51 23.07
N ALA A 13 -10.71 13.24 22.99
CA ALA A 13 -10.05 12.14 23.66
C ALA A 13 -8.78 11.75 22.89
N CYS A 14 -7.65 12.36 23.24
CA CYS A 14 -6.36 11.67 23.20
C CYS A 14 -6.21 10.95 24.55
N LEU A 15 -6.35 9.62 24.56
CA LEU A 15 -5.91 8.81 25.69
C LEU A 15 -4.46 8.41 25.44
N ALA A 16 -3.53 9.16 26.03
CA ALA A 16 -2.28 8.61 26.50
C ALA A 16 -2.60 7.81 27.77
N ALA A 17 -2.43 6.49 27.74
CA ALA A 17 -2.64 5.61 28.88
C ALA A 17 -1.32 4.95 29.29
N THR A 18 -0.71 5.48 30.34
CA THR A 18 0.21 4.70 31.19
C THR A 18 -0.62 3.68 31.95
N GLY A 19 -0.63 2.42 31.50
CA GLY A 19 -1.28 1.30 32.19
C GLY A 19 -1.80 0.20 31.26
N THR A 20 -1.10 -0.95 31.25
CA THR A 20 -1.41 -2.21 30.54
C THR A 20 -1.57 -2.08 29.02
N ILE A 21 -0.49 -2.39 28.30
CA ILE A 21 -0.31 -2.33 26.83
C ILE A 21 -1.18 -3.35 26.05
N ALA A 22 -1.70 -4.39 26.72
CA ALA A 22 -2.38 -5.53 26.08
C ALA A 22 -3.66 -5.23 25.25
N PRO A 23 -4.57 -4.30 25.62
CA PRO A 23 -5.82 -4.11 24.88
C PRO A 23 -5.64 -3.39 23.53
N ALA A 24 -4.64 -2.52 23.41
CA ALA A 24 -4.39 -1.72 22.21
C ALA A 24 -3.71 -2.57 21.11
N ALA A 25 -2.68 -3.34 21.47
CA ALA A 25 -1.98 -4.23 20.55
C ALA A 25 -2.89 -5.33 19.96
N ALA A 26 -3.80 -5.89 20.76
CA ALA A 26 -4.76 -6.87 20.27
C ALA A 26 -5.74 -6.28 19.23
N GLN A 27 -6.19 -5.04 19.45
CA GLN A 27 -7.05 -4.34 18.49
C GLN A 27 -6.30 -3.97 17.20
N GLU A 28 -5.03 -3.63 17.30
CA GLU A 28 -4.17 -3.32 16.16
C GLU A 28 -3.91 -4.56 15.28
N ASN A 29 -3.58 -5.70 15.91
CA ASN A 29 -3.42 -6.96 15.20
C ASN A 29 -4.72 -7.40 14.49
N GLU A 30 -5.89 -7.24 15.13
CA GLU A 30 -7.20 -7.49 14.49
C GLU A 30 -7.42 -6.58 13.26
N GLN A 31 -7.02 -5.30 13.32
CA GLN A 31 -7.10 -4.38 12.17
C GLN A 31 -6.21 -4.84 11.03
N ILE A 32 -4.98 -5.25 11.32
CA ILE A 32 -4.04 -5.70 10.30
C ILE A 32 -4.58 -6.96 9.60
N LEU A 33 -5.06 -7.96 10.35
CA LEU A 33 -5.65 -9.16 9.77
C LEU A 33 -6.87 -8.85 8.88
N ALA A 34 -7.74 -7.93 9.32
CA ALA A 34 -8.90 -7.52 8.53
C ALA A 34 -8.49 -6.76 7.25
N ARG A 35 -7.46 -5.91 7.32
CA ARG A 35 -6.87 -5.22 6.16
C ARG A 35 -6.22 -6.22 5.19
N MET A 36 -5.50 -7.21 5.71
CA MET A 36 -4.90 -8.28 4.90
C MET A 36 -5.97 -9.06 4.15
N GLU A 37 -7.06 -9.42 4.82
CA GLU A 37 -8.20 -10.07 4.19
C GLU A 37 -8.82 -9.16 3.11
N HIS A 38 -8.97 -7.87 3.39
CA HIS A 38 -9.43 -6.89 2.39
C HIS A 38 -8.56 -6.83 1.14
N ALA A 39 -7.25 -6.90 1.29
CA ALA A 39 -6.34 -6.95 0.16
C ALA A 39 -6.39 -8.31 -0.57
N ARG A 40 -6.44 -9.43 0.16
CA ARG A 40 -6.53 -10.78 -0.40
C ARG A 40 -7.80 -10.99 -1.22
N MET A 41 -8.93 -10.50 -0.72
CA MET A 41 -10.21 -10.57 -1.43
C MET A 41 -10.09 -9.97 -2.85
N ARG A 42 -9.31 -8.90 -3.04
CA ARG A 42 -9.12 -8.26 -4.35
C ARG A 42 -8.28 -9.09 -5.33
N LEU A 43 -7.46 -10.03 -4.84
CA LEU A 43 -6.43 -10.70 -5.63
C LEU A 43 -6.89 -12.01 -6.30
N TYR A 44 -7.74 -12.85 -5.68
CA TYR A 44 -8.34 -14.06 -6.29
C TYR A 44 -9.27 -14.84 -5.33
N SER A 45 -10.13 -15.74 -5.83
CA SER A 45 -10.86 -16.75 -5.02
C SER A 45 -10.02 -18.02 -4.83
N GLY A 46 -9.61 -18.34 -3.60
CA GLY A 46 -8.80 -19.54 -3.31
C GLY A 46 -7.28 -19.35 -3.46
N GLY A 47 -6.80 -18.09 -3.43
CA GLY A 47 -5.41 -17.76 -3.06
C GLY A 47 -4.31 -18.05 -4.08
N ARG A 48 -4.60 -18.05 -5.40
CA ARG A 48 -3.60 -18.35 -6.45
C ARG A 48 -3.71 -17.40 -7.65
N VAL A 49 -2.64 -16.67 -7.97
CA VAL A 49 -2.50 -15.85 -9.20
C VAL A 49 -1.60 -16.57 -10.21
N ASP A 50 -1.99 -16.63 -11.48
CA ASP A 50 -1.10 -17.05 -12.58
C ASP A 50 -0.35 -15.83 -13.14
N LEU A 51 0.85 -15.62 -12.62
CA LEU A 51 1.67 -14.45 -12.90
C LEU A 51 2.23 -14.41 -14.33
N ALA A 52 2.37 -15.56 -14.99
CA ALA A 52 2.83 -15.59 -16.38
C ALA A 52 1.84 -14.83 -17.29
N ILE A 53 0.55 -14.96 -16.99
CA ILE A 53 -0.54 -14.31 -17.74
C ILE A 53 -0.57 -12.80 -17.44
N ARG A 54 -0.48 -12.39 -16.16
CA ARG A 54 -0.41 -10.96 -15.81
C ARG A 54 0.79 -10.26 -16.43
N MET A 55 1.97 -10.89 -16.44
CA MET A 55 3.18 -10.23 -16.91
C MET A 55 3.32 -10.32 -18.42
N GLN A 56 2.78 -11.36 -19.06
CA GLN A 56 2.54 -11.34 -20.51
C GLN A 56 1.58 -10.20 -20.87
N SER A 57 0.55 -9.98 -20.05
CA SER A 57 -0.41 -8.88 -20.17
C SER A 57 0.25 -7.50 -20.01
N ALA A 58 0.90 -7.23 -18.87
CA ALA A 58 1.60 -5.98 -18.60
C ALA A 58 2.75 -5.72 -19.59
N ARG A 59 3.52 -6.74 -19.97
CA ARG A 59 4.56 -6.63 -21.00
C ARG A 59 3.96 -6.37 -22.37
N ARG A 60 2.84 -7.01 -22.73
CA ARG A 60 2.14 -6.73 -23.98
C ARG A 60 1.66 -5.29 -24.03
N GLU A 61 1.15 -4.77 -22.92
CA GLU A 61 0.77 -3.37 -22.82
C GLU A 61 2.00 -2.46 -22.93
N LEU A 62 3.04 -2.65 -22.11
CA LEU A 62 4.28 -1.85 -22.19
C LEU A 62 4.95 -1.90 -23.57
N LEU A 63 4.93 -3.07 -24.23
CA LEU A 63 5.40 -3.20 -25.60
C LEU A 63 4.47 -2.48 -26.59
N ALA A 64 3.15 -2.55 -26.42
CA ALA A 64 2.21 -1.77 -27.24
C ALA A 64 2.50 -0.26 -27.09
N LEU A 65 2.84 0.22 -25.89
CA LEU A 65 3.28 1.60 -25.66
C LEU A 65 4.59 1.95 -26.36
N ALA A 66 5.56 1.03 -26.34
CA ALA A 66 6.86 1.23 -26.96
C ALA A 66 6.81 1.15 -28.50
N PHE A 67 5.90 0.35 -29.07
CA PHE A 67 5.71 0.21 -30.52
C PHE A 67 4.76 1.27 -31.09
N ASP A 68 3.80 1.77 -30.31
CA ASP A 68 2.96 2.93 -30.66
C ASP A 68 3.71 4.27 -30.49
N GLY A 69 4.97 4.33 -30.92
CA GLY A 69 5.70 5.59 -31.15
C GLY A 69 4.99 6.54 -32.14
N ALA A 70 3.86 6.11 -32.72
CA ALA A 70 2.77 6.96 -33.11
C ALA A 70 1.59 6.68 -32.16
N ALA A 71 1.30 7.62 -31.26
CA ALA A 71 0.09 7.56 -30.43
C ALA A 71 -1.09 7.13 -31.32
N PRO A 72 -1.93 6.15 -30.94
CA PRO A 72 -3.27 6.13 -31.49
C PRO A 72 -3.80 7.52 -31.20
N MET A 73 -4.11 8.30 -32.25
CA MET A 73 -4.74 9.61 -32.12
C MET A 73 -5.82 9.44 -31.07
N SER A 74 -5.62 9.99 -29.88
CA SER A 74 -6.56 9.76 -28.81
C SER A 74 -7.84 10.43 -29.27
N LEU A 75 -8.88 9.63 -29.49
CA LEU A 75 -10.18 10.15 -29.88
C LEU A 75 -10.73 11.12 -28.82
N LEU A 76 -10.13 11.10 -27.62
CA LEU A 76 -10.35 12.00 -26.50
C LEU A 76 -9.03 12.73 -26.23
N ASN A 77 -8.96 14.03 -26.47
CA ASN A 77 -7.77 14.88 -26.26
C ASN A 77 -7.58 15.14 -24.74
N THR A 78 -7.52 14.08 -23.92
CA THR A 78 -7.60 14.12 -22.46
C THR A 78 -6.26 13.73 -21.84
N ARG A 79 -5.67 14.69 -21.10
CA ARG A 79 -4.47 14.49 -20.30
C ARG A 79 -4.83 14.54 -18.81
N TRP A 80 -4.49 13.49 -18.08
CA TRP A 80 -4.65 13.43 -16.63
C TRP A 80 -3.77 14.47 -15.93
N ARG A 81 -4.28 15.01 -14.82
CA ARG A 81 -3.56 15.96 -13.97
C ARG A 81 -3.76 15.56 -12.52
N PRO A 82 -2.69 15.56 -11.71
CA PRO A 82 -2.83 15.32 -10.29
C PRO A 82 -3.58 16.50 -9.64
N ILE A 83 -4.52 16.17 -8.76
CA ILE A 83 -5.19 17.14 -7.88
C ILE A 83 -4.72 17.03 -6.42
N GLY A 84 -3.66 16.24 -6.19
CA GLY A 84 -3.13 15.89 -4.88
C GLY A 84 -3.78 14.62 -4.31
N PRO A 85 -3.52 14.32 -3.03
CA PRO A 85 -2.63 15.04 -2.11
C PRO A 85 -1.15 14.87 -2.47
N GLU A 86 -0.42 15.97 -2.57
CA GLU A 86 1.03 16.01 -2.39
C GLU A 86 1.41 15.79 -0.92
N ARG A 87 0.51 16.18 -0.01
CA ARG A 87 0.56 15.89 1.42
C ARG A 87 -0.82 16.01 2.05
N VAL A 88 -1.00 15.29 3.15
CA VAL A 88 -2.17 15.29 4.01
C VAL A 88 -1.86 16.09 5.27
N ARG A 89 -2.55 17.22 5.45
CA ARG A 89 -2.48 18.03 6.64
C ARG A 89 -3.33 17.43 7.75
N ALA A 90 -2.72 17.23 8.91
CA ALA A 90 -3.40 16.87 10.15
C ALA A 90 -2.97 17.79 11.31
N THR A 91 -3.60 17.60 12.47
CA THR A 91 -3.32 18.40 13.67
C THR A 91 -1.91 18.20 14.22
N THR A 92 -1.32 17.03 13.97
CA THR A 92 0.00 16.65 14.48
C THR A 92 1.12 16.91 13.49
N GLY A 93 0.84 17.03 12.19
CA GLY A 93 1.84 17.25 11.14
C GLY A 93 1.25 17.15 9.73
N ASP A 94 2.08 17.45 8.74
CA ASP A 94 1.80 17.19 7.32
C ASP A 94 2.48 15.85 6.93
N PHE A 95 1.69 14.90 6.43
CA PHE A 95 2.11 13.54 6.11
C PHE A 95 2.03 13.27 4.59
N ALA A 96 2.90 12.41 4.06
CA ALA A 96 2.76 11.82 2.73
C ALA A 96 2.31 10.36 2.89
N GLY A 97 2.44 9.52 1.86
CA GLY A 97 2.22 8.08 2.01
C GLY A 97 3.49 7.29 2.34
N ARG A 98 3.34 5.96 2.36
CA ARG A 98 4.38 5.02 2.75
C ARG A 98 5.60 5.01 1.84
N VAL A 99 6.76 5.18 2.46
CA VAL A 99 8.09 5.10 1.83
C VAL A 99 8.86 3.95 2.47
N SER A 100 9.33 3.02 1.65
CA SER A 100 9.98 1.77 2.08
C SER A 100 11.49 1.85 2.14
N THR A 101 12.10 2.79 1.41
CA THR A 101 13.56 2.82 1.23
C THR A 101 14.08 4.23 0.93
N ILE A 102 15.31 4.50 1.38
CA ILE A 102 16.06 5.74 1.14
C ILE A 102 17.46 5.37 0.63
N ALA A 103 17.93 6.05 -0.40
CA ALA A 103 19.31 5.99 -0.87
C ALA A 103 19.88 7.40 -1.02
N VAL A 104 20.91 7.73 -0.24
CA VAL A 104 21.63 9.01 -0.34
C VAL A 104 22.77 8.85 -1.35
N HIS A 105 22.90 9.82 -2.26
CA HIS A 105 23.94 9.79 -3.27
C HIS A 105 25.35 9.83 -2.64
N PRO A 106 26.29 9.01 -3.13
CA PRO A 106 27.56 8.71 -2.43
C PRO A 106 28.54 9.89 -2.34
N THR A 107 28.34 10.94 -3.14
CA THR A 107 29.23 12.13 -3.16
C THR A 107 28.49 13.46 -3.13
N ASP A 108 27.16 13.46 -3.09
CA ASP A 108 26.36 14.69 -3.09
C ASP A 108 25.13 14.49 -2.21
N PRO A 109 25.14 14.98 -0.97
CA PRO A 109 24.03 14.74 -0.06
C PRO A 109 22.74 15.47 -0.50
N ALA A 110 22.79 16.45 -1.40
CA ALA A 110 21.59 17.08 -1.94
C ALA A 110 20.76 16.13 -2.80
N VAL A 111 21.38 15.09 -3.35
CA VAL A 111 20.72 14.09 -4.18
C VAL A 111 20.31 12.88 -3.34
N ILE A 112 19.01 12.64 -3.24
CA ILE A 112 18.43 11.51 -2.48
C ILE A 112 17.37 10.84 -3.34
N TYR A 113 17.33 9.51 -3.29
CA TYR A 113 16.29 8.69 -3.90
C TYR A 113 15.46 8.02 -2.82
N ILE A 114 14.16 7.90 -3.06
CA ILE A 114 13.25 7.15 -2.20
C ILE A 114 12.33 6.27 -3.04
N GLY A 115 11.86 5.18 -2.45
CA GLY A 115 10.90 4.27 -3.06
C GLY A 115 9.59 4.27 -2.30
N GLY A 116 8.48 4.58 -2.96
CA GLY A 116 7.14 4.43 -2.39
C GLY A 116 6.65 2.99 -2.46
N ALA A 117 5.84 2.57 -1.49
CA ALA A 117 5.27 1.21 -1.44
C ALA A 117 4.45 0.83 -2.70
N GLN A 118 3.73 1.80 -3.27
CA GLN A 118 3.07 1.72 -4.58
C GLN A 118 3.22 3.04 -5.37
N GLY A 119 4.23 3.85 -5.01
CA GLY A 119 4.39 5.24 -5.46
C GLY A 119 5.57 5.49 -6.40
N GLY A 120 6.37 4.47 -6.72
CA GLY A 120 7.51 4.57 -7.62
C GLY A 120 8.79 5.10 -6.96
N VAL A 121 9.81 5.32 -7.79
CA VAL A 121 11.06 5.99 -7.38
C VAL A 121 10.90 7.49 -7.51
N TRP A 122 11.31 8.21 -6.46
CA TRP A 122 11.37 9.66 -6.45
C TRP A 122 12.79 10.13 -6.17
N ARG A 123 13.18 11.24 -6.78
CA ARG A 123 14.48 11.89 -6.61
C ARG A 123 14.33 13.33 -6.19
N THR A 124 15.16 13.75 -5.24
CA THR A 124 15.38 15.16 -4.91
C THR A 124 16.80 15.54 -5.30
N ASP A 125 16.99 16.79 -5.70
CA ASP A 125 18.29 17.42 -6.00
C ASP A 125 18.59 18.60 -5.06
N ASN A 126 17.74 18.81 -4.06
CA ASN A 126 17.81 19.94 -3.13
C ASN A 126 17.65 19.51 -1.68
N GLY A 127 18.07 18.27 -1.38
CA GLY A 127 18.07 17.73 -0.02
C GLY A 127 16.68 17.54 0.56
N GLY A 128 15.69 17.16 -0.25
CA GLY A 128 14.35 16.79 0.20
C GLY A 128 13.35 17.95 0.30
N SER A 129 13.66 19.13 -0.26
CA SER A 129 12.69 20.24 -0.33
C SER A 129 11.61 19.98 -1.39
N SER A 130 11.98 19.32 -2.49
CA SER A 130 11.06 18.86 -3.53
C SER A 130 11.56 17.57 -4.19
N TRP A 131 10.62 16.79 -4.72
CA TRP A 131 10.81 15.48 -5.31
C TRP A 131 10.27 15.43 -6.76
N THR A 132 10.93 14.63 -7.58
CA THR A 132 10.55 14.34 -8.98
C THR A 132 10.28 12.85 -9.10
N PRO A 133 9.12 12.41 -9.62
CA PRO A 133 8.86 10.99 -9.87
C PRO A 133 9.68 10.54 -11.09
N LEU A 134 10.23 9.33 -11.02
CA LEU A 134 11.16 8.81 -12.03
C LEU A 134 10.68 7.53 -12.73
N THR A 135 9.60 6.91 -12.24
CA THR A 135 9.17 5.58 -12.73
C THR A 135 7.69 5.50 -13.08
N ASP A 136 7.01 6.64 -13.32
CA ASP A 136 5.56 6.67 -13.58
C ASP A 136 5.12 5.77 -14.76
N GLY A 137 6.02 5.54 -15.73
CA GLY A 137 5.78 4.68 -16.90
C GLY A 137 6.25 3.22 -16.75
N GLU A 138 6.82 2.84 -15.61
CA GLU A 138 7.48 1.55 -15.44
C GLU A 138 6.51 0.41 -15.07
N CYS A 139 6.99 -0.83 -15.16
CA CYS A 139 6.19 -2.04 -14.99
C CYS A 139 5.62 -2.27 -13.58
N SER A 140 6.15 -1.57 -12.59
CA SER A 140 5.64 -1.57 -11.21
C SER A 140 6.06 -0.27 -10.54
N LEU A 141 5.14 0.30 -9.77
CA LEU A 141 5.43 1.41 -8.86
C LEU A 141 5.68 0.94 -7.43
N ALA A 142 5.64 -0.37 -7.19
CA ALA A 142 5.99 -0.91 -5.88
C ALA A 142 7.50 -1.03 -5.75
N MET A 143 8.08 -0.41 -4.73
CA MET A 143 9.52 -0.38 -4.50
C MET A 143 9.86 -1.02 -3.17
N GLY A 144 10.82 -1.95 -3.17
CA GLY A 144 11.35 -2.56 -1.94
C GLY A 144 12.74 -2.03 -1.58
N SER A 145 13.56 -1.67 -2.58
CA SER A 145 14.90 -1.16 -2.31
C SER A 145 15.46 -0.31 -3.46
N ILE A 146 16.37 0.61 -3.12
CA ILE A 146 17.17 1.37 -4.08
C ILE A 146 18.64 1.24 -3.70
N ALA A 147 19.50 1.03 -4.71
CA ALA A 147 20.94 1.07 -4.56
C ALA A 147 21.57 1.95 -5.64
N ILE A 148 22.51 2.80 -5.24
CA ILE A 148 23.26 3.69 -6.14
C ILE A 148 24.66 3.11 -6.25
N ASP A 149 25.18 3.01 -7.47
CA ASP A 149 26.56 2.60 -7.68
C ASP A 149 27.51 3.65 -7.07
N PRO A 150 28.42 3.26 -6.15
CA PRO A 150 29.24 4.21 -5.40
C PRO A 150 30.38 4.84 -6.22
N VAL A 151 30.65 4.34 -7.43
CA VAL A 151 31.74 4.80 -8.31
C VAL A 151 31.17 5.61 -9.47
N ASP A 152 30.08 5.14 -10.10
CA ASP A 152 29.33 5.88 -11.10
C ASP A 152 27.87 6.05 -10.65
N PRO A 153 27.54 7.14 -9.94
CA PRO A 153 26.20 7.36 -9.40
C PRO A 153 25.10 7.58 -10.45
N GLY A 154 25.44 7.66 -11.74
CA GLY A 154 24.47 7.57 -12.82
C GLY A 154 23.83 6.18 -12.92
N ILE A 155 24.51 5.16 -12.41
CA ILE A 155 23.99 3.79 -12.34
C ILE A 155 23.17 3.61 -11.06
N VAL A 156 21.86 3.48 -11.22
CA VAL A 156 20.91 3.30 -10.12
C VAL A 156 20.11 2.02 -10.34
N TYR A 157 19.93 1.23 -9.28
CA TYR A 157 19.11 0.03 -9.31
C TYR A 157 17.93 0.20 -8.36
N ALA A 158 16.73 -0.06 -8.85
CA ALA A 158 15.52 -0.17 -8.04
C ALA A 158 15.05 -1.63 -8.02
N GLY A 159 15.05 -2.22 -6.82
CA GLY A 159 14.42 -3.49 -6.55
C GLY A 159 12.92 -3.29 -6.41
N THR A 160 12.15 -3.73 -7.41
CA THR A 160 10.70 -3.56 -7.40
C THR A 160 10.01 -4.63 -6.55
N GLY A 161 8.78 -4.34 -6.13
CA GLY A 161 7.96 -5.13 -5.24
C GLY A 161 8.26 -4.85 -3.76
N GLU A 162 7.20 -4.66 -3.00
CA GLU A 162 7.26 -4.28 -1.59
C GLU A 162 7.42 -5.51 -0.68
N GLN A 163 8.44 -5.54 0.20
CA GLN A 163 8.71 -6.66 1.12
C GLN A 163 8.38 -6.31 2.57
N HIS A 164 7.18 -5.79 2.84
CA HIS A 164 6.69 -5.54 4.20
C HIS A 164 5.68 -6.60 4.67
N PHE A 165 5.58 -7.73 3.96
CA PHE A 165 4.78 -8.90 4.37
C PHE A 165 3.27 -8.62 4.55
N SER A 166 2.80 -7.41 4.23
CA SER A 166 1.41 -6.99 4.37
C SER A 166 0.56 -7.54 3.22
N GLY A 167 -0.75 -7.60 3.43
CA GLY A 167 -1.68 -8.07 2.40
C GLY A 167 -1.79 -7.10 1.22
N ASP A 168 -1.60 -5.80 1.47
CA ASP A 168 -1.58 -4.73 0.47
C ASP A 168 -0.21 -4.53 -0.19
N SER A 169 0.84 -5.24 0.28
CA SER A 169 2.15 -5.25 -0.38
C SER A 169 2.05 -5.75 -1.81
N TYR A 170 2.44 -4.90 -2.76
CA TYR A 170 2.30 -5.18 -4.18
C TYR A 170 3.57 -5.81 -4.76
N TYR A 171 3.40 -6.69 -5.76
CA TYR A 171 4.52 -7.42 -6.34
C TYR A 171 5.39 -6.55 -7.26
N GLY A 172 6.62 -7.00 -7.47
CA GLY A 172 7.56 -6.36 -8.37
C GLY A 172 7.48 -6.87 -9.80
N CYS A 173 8.25 -6.24 -10.66
CA CYS A 173 8.60 -6.69 -12.00
C CYS A 173 10.10 -6.98 -12.16
N GLY A 174 10.81 -7.23 -11.05
CA GLY A 174 12.26 -7.50 -11.05
C GLY A 174 13.09 -6.26 -10.73
N VAL A 175 14.25 -6.15 -11.35
CA VAL A 175 15.17 -5.02 -11.09
C VAL A 175 15.02 -4.01 -12.22
N LEU A 176 14.75 -2.75 -11.89
CA LEU A 176 14.90 -1.65 -12.83
C LEU A 176 16.32 -1.08 -12.68
N ARG A 177 17.02 -0.85 -13.78
CA ARG A 177 18.33 -0.20 -13.78
C ARG A 177 18.29 1.05 -14.65
N SER A 178 18.81 2.14 -14.11
CA SER A 178 19.13 3.34 -14.86
C SER A 178 20.64 3.47 -15.03
N LEU A 179 21.06 4.10 -16.12
CA LEU A 179 22.46 4.49 -16.39
C LEU A 179 22.62 6.03 -16.48
N ASP A 180 21.58 6.79 -16.14
CA ASP A 180 21.50 8.24 -16.30
C ASP A 180 20.89 8.95 -15.07
N GLY A 181 21.01 8.34 -13.88
CA GLY A 181 20.50 8.93 -12.63
C GLY A 181 18.97 8.83 -12.49
N GLY A 182 18.37 7.84 -13.13
CA GLY A 182 16.94 7.53 -13.06
C GLY A 182 16.06 8.28 -14.07
N LEU A 183 16.64 8.91 -15.10
CA LEU A 183 15.86 9.54 -16.17
C LEU A 183 15.24 8.49 -17.11
N THR A 184 15.96 7.39 -17.34
CA THR A 184 15.46 6.22 -18.08
C THR A 184 15.78 4.94 -17.33
N TRP A 185 14.93 3.92 -17.50
CA TRP A 185 15.05 2.63 -16.84
C TRP A 185 14.96 1.46 -17.83
N GLU A 186 15.69 0.40 -17.51
CA GLU A 186 15.66 -0.90 -18.17
C GLU A 186 15.25 -1.97 -17.17
N GLN A 187 14.27 -2.81 -17.53
CA GLN A 187 13.87 -3.97 -16.74
C GLN A 187 14.87 -5.14 -16.93
N LEU A 188 15.47 -5.59 -15.84
CA LEU A 188 16.45 -6.67 -15.77
C LEU A 188 15.92 -7.88 -15.01
N GLY A 189 16.39 -9.08 -15.40
CA GLY A 189 15.99 -10.34 -14.77
C GLY A 189 14.49 -10.64 -14.88
N GLY A 190 13.83 -10.09 -15.90
CA GLY A 190 12.39 -10.25 -16.14
C GLY A 190 11.94 -11.70 -16.38
N ASP A 191 12.87 -12.62 -16.65
CA ASP A 191 12.61 -14.05 -16.75
C ASP A 191 12.92 -14.79 -15.43
N ILE A 192 13.48 -14.14 -14.42
CA ILE A 192 13.85 -14.75 -13.14
C ILE A 192 12.94 -14.23 -12.05
N PHE A 193 12.91 -12.90 -11.89
CA PHE A 193 12.19 -12.24 -10.82
C PHE A 193 10.70 -12.12 -11.06
N VAL A 194 10.26 -12.37 -12.28
CA VAL A 194 8.84 -12.29 -12.67
C VAL A 194 8.24 -13.69 -12.78
N ARG A 195 9.02 -14.75 -12.56
CA ARG A 195 8.50 -16.12 -12.60
C ARG A 195 7.68 -16.43 -11.37
N ARG A 196 6.70 -17.31 -11.59
CA ARG A 196 5.86 -17.93 -10.58
C ARG A 196 6.73 -18.54 -9.48
N THR A 197 6.63 -18.01 -8.27
CA THR A 197 7.00 -18.76 -7.07
C THR A 197 5.87 -19.72 -6.72
N PRO A 198 6.14 -21.00 -6.42
CA PRO A 198 5.17 -21.85 -5.78
C PRO A 198 4.73 -21.19 -4.47
N TRP A 199 3.44 -21.24 -4.17
CA TRP A 199 2.92 -20.88 -2.85
C TRP A 199 3.61 -21.76 -1.80
N THR A 200 4.48 -21.18 -0.98
CA THR A 200 5.24 -21.90 0.06
C THR A 200 4.47 -22.05 1.37
N GLY A 201 3.18 -21.69 1.40
CA GLY A 201 2.30 -22.09 2.49
C GLY A 201 2.35 -21.25 3.76
N GLN A 202 3.03 -20.10 3.76
CA GLN A 202 2.99 -19.16 4.87
C GLN A 202 2.65 -17.76 4.30
N ASN A 203 1.51 -17.20 4.74
CA ASN A 203 1.23 -15.76 4.78
C ASN A 203 0.67 -15.11 3.51
N GLY A 204 0.37 -15.88 2.46
CA GLY A 204 -0.19 -15.33 1.21
C GLY A 204 0.83 -14.55 0.37
N MET A 205 2.13 -14.68 0.67
CA MET A 205 3.23 -14.03 -0.06
C MET A 205 3.62 -14.70 -1.39
N GLY A 206 2.95 -15.78 -1.76
CA GLY A 206 3.39 -16.70 -2.81
C GLY A 206 2.76 -16.50 -4.19
N THR A 207 2.25 -15.32 -4.52
CA THR A 207 1.58 -15.10 -5.82
C THR A 207 1.90 -13.72 -6.39
N GLY A 208 2.98 -13.61 -7.18
CA GLY A 208 3.44 -12.33 -7.72
C GLY A 208 4.91 -12.36 -8.14
N GLY A 209 5.37 -11.31 -8.82
CA GLY A 209 6.81 -11.13 -9.05
C GLY A 209 7.53 -10.93 -7.72
N ALA A 210 8.86 -11.11 -7.75
CA ALA A 210 9.74 -10.92 -6.62
C ALA A 210 9.44 -9.60 -5.92
N ARG A 211 9.43 -9.64 -4.59
CA ARG A 211 9.56 -8.45 -3.77
C ARG A 211 11.01 -8.40 -3.34
N ILE A 212 11.69 -7.31 -3.66
CA ILE A 212 13.15 -7.20 -3.51
C ILE A 212 13.44 -6.29 -2.31
N SER A 213 13.60 -6.88 -1.12
CA SER A 213 13.91 -6.17 0.14
C SER A 213 15.20 -5.38 0.08
N ARG A 214 16.21 -5.90 -0.63
CA ARG A 214 17.53 -5.29 -0.62
C ARG A 214 18.27 -5.49 -1.93
N MET A 215 18.70 -4.39 -2.52
CA MET A 215 19.73 -4.34 -3.54
C MET A 215 21.07 -3.93 -2.90
N LEU A 216 22.15 -4.58 -3.31
CA LEU A 216 23.50 -4.26 -2.87
C LEU A 216 24.43 -4.18 -4.08
N VAL A 217 25.21 -3.10 -4.17
CA VAL A 217 26.26 -2.92 -5.18
C VAL A 217 27.61 -3.21 -4.54
N ASP A 218 28.35 -4.16 -5.10
CA ASP A 218 29.71 -4.45 -4.67
C ASP A 218 30.66 -3.34 -5.14
N LYS A 219 31.17 -2.57 -4.17
CA LYS A 219 32.10 -1.46 -4.40
C LYS A 219 33.38 -1.88 -5.12
N ALA A 220 33.83 -3.14 -5.01
CA ALA A 220 35.06 -3.60 -5.66
C ALA A 220 34.93 -3.68 -7.19
N THR A 221 33.71 -3.81 -7.71
CA THR A 221 33.44 -3.97 -9.15
C THR A 221 32.54 -2.87 -9.73
N ALA A 222 32.11 -1.93 -8.88
CA ALA A 222 31.28 -0.78 -9.19
C ALA A 222 31.84 0.13 -10.31
N GLY A 223 30.96 0.95 -10.91
CA GLY A 223 31.28 1.92 -11.95
C GLY A 223 31.16 1.38 -13.38
N SER A 224 30.55 0.20 -13.57
CA SER A 224 30.44 -0.44 -14.88
C SER A 224 29.05 -0.96 -15.18
N ALA A 225 28.46 -0.49 -16.27
CA ALA A 225 27.17 -0.95 -16.79
C ALA A 225 27.16 -2.44 -17.22
N ASN A 226 28.30 -3.12 -17.24
CA ASN A 226 28.43 -4.50 -17.74
C ASN A 226 29.18 -5.45 -16.81
N SER A 227 29.83 -4.96 -15.75
CA SER A 227 30.67 -5.78 -14.88
C SER A 227 30.53 -5.49 -13.39
N THR A 228 29.68 -4.54 -13.01
CA THR A 228 29.35 -4.34 -11.59
C THR A 228 28.70 -5.59 -11.02
N THR A 229 29.20 -6.06 -9.89
CA THR A 229 28.54 -7.11 -9.12
C THR A 229 27.42 -6.51 -8.30
N VAL A 230 26.21 -7.05 -8.46
CA VAL A 230 25.04 -6.66 -7.69
C VAL A 230 24.36 -7.88 -7.08
N LEU A 231 23.80 -7.72 -5.90
CA LEU A 231 23.01 -8.73 -5.20
C LEU A 231 21.59 -8.23 -4.96
N ALA A 232 20.62 -9.15 -5.02
CA ALA A 232 19.21 -8.89 -4.80
C ALA A 232 18.65 -9.92 -3.80
N ALA A 233 18.31 -9.47 -2.59
CA ALA A 233 17.55 -10.24 -1.60
C ALA A 233 16.07 -10.22 -1.98
N THR A 234 15.46 -11.39 -2.09
CA THR A 234 14.08 -11.53 -2.60
C THR A 234 13.26 -12.51 -1.78
N THR A 235 11.95 -12.52 -2.03
CA THR A 235 10.99 -13.46 -1.43
C THR A 235 11.18 -14.94 -1.77
N PHE A 236 12.19 -15.31 -2.55
CA PHE A 236 12.46 -16.71 -2.91
C PHE A 236 13.92 -17.01 -3.21
N GLY A 237 14.82 -16.13 -2.77
CA GLY A 237 16.24 -16.39 -2.83
C GLY A 237 17.06 -15.10 -2.78
N LEU A 238 18.34 -15.27 -2.52
CA LEU A 238 19.35 -14.25 -2.76
C LEU A 238 20.00 -14.52 -4.12
N PHE A 239 19.95 -13.52 -4.98
CA PHE A 239 20.51 -13.60 -6.32
C PHE A 239 21.73 -12.70 -6.45
N ARG A 240 22.70 -13.15 -7.27
CA ARG A 240 23.93 -12.43 -7.58
C ARG A 240 24.08 -12.28 -9.09
N SER A 241 24.47 -11.09 -9.52
CA SER A 241 24.88 -10.78 -10.89
C SER A 241 26.30 -10.26 -10.88
N THR A 242 27.14 -10.69 -11.82
CA THR A 242 28.47 -10.11 -12.09
C THR A 242 28.49 -9.22 -13.33
N SER A 243 27.31 -8.91 -13.85
CA SER A 243 27.12 -8.25 -15.13
C SER A 243 26.18 -7.05 -15.03
N SER A 244 26.23 -6.33 -13.92
CA SER A 244 25.38 -5.16 -13.65
C SER A 244 23.88 -5.48 -13.82
N GLY A 245 23.48 -6.69 -13.44
CA GLY A 245 22.09 -7.15 -13.50
C GLY A 245 21.66 -7.78 -14.83
N LEU A 246 22.53 -7.86 -15.86
CA LEU A 246 22.18 -8.47 -17.15
C LEU A 246 21.92 -9.98 -17.05
N GLY A 247 22.57 -10.67 -16.12
CA GLY A 247 22.33 -12.08 -15.81
C GLY A 247 22.43 -12.35 -14.31
N TRP A 248 21.61 -13.28 -13.80
CA TRP A 248 21.49 -13.57 -12.38
C TRP A 248 21.67 -15.07 -12.07
N THR A 249 22.21 -15.35 -10.90
CA THR A 249 22.34 -16.71 -10.34
C THR A 249 21.84 -16.68 -8.90
N MET A 250 20.98 -17.62 -8.53
CA MET A 250 20.60 -17.82 -7.12
C MET A 250 21.81 -18.38 -6.37
N VAL A 251 22.22 -17.72 -5.28
CA VAL A 251 23.39 -18.09 -4.47
C VAL A 251 23.02 -18.55 -3.06
N LEU A 252 21.80 -18.28 -2.63
CA LEU A 252 21.22 -18.78 -1.38
C LEU A 252 19.70 -18.92 -1.57
N ASP A 253 19.15 -20.07 -1.18
CA ASP A 253 17.71 -20.36 -1.24
C ASP A 253 17.00 -19.79 0.00
N GLY A 254 15.66 -19.67 -0.06
CA GLY A 254 14.84 -19.14 1.03
C GLY A 254 14.44 -17.67 0.88
N ILE A 255 13.61 -17.16 1.79
CA ILE A 255 13.12 -15.79 1.76
C ILE A 255 14.20 -14.88 2.37
N ALA A 256 15.02 -14.26 1.52
CA ALA A 256 16.03 -13.31 1.96
C ALA A 256 15.35 -11.99 2.35
N THR A 257 15.50 -11.57 3.61
CA THR A 257 14.82 -10.40 4.20
C THR A 257 15.70 -9.18 4.31
N ASP A 258 17.02 -9.37 4.35
CA ASP A 258 18.00 -8.27 4.40
C ASP A 258 19.38 -8.73 3.93
N LEU A 259 20.23 -7.77 3.55
CA LEU A 259 21.58 -7.98 3.07
C LEU A 259 22.48 -6.77 3.39
N VAL A 260 23.61 -7.01 4.05
CA VAL A 260 24.59 -5.97 4.40
C VAL A 260 26.01 -6.39 4.03
N ALA A 261 26.81 -5.44 3.55
CA ALA A 261 28.23 -5.64 3.24
C ALA A 261 29.11 -5.00 4.32
N ARG A 262 30.18 -5.71 4.69
CA ARG A 262 31.15 -5.23 5.67
C ARG A 262 31.89 -3.99 5.14
N PRO A 263 31.89 -2.86 5.87
CA PRO A 263 32.69 -1.70 5.51
C PRO A 263 34.18 -2.05 5.41
N GLY A 264 34.82 -1.63 4.32
CA GLY A 264 36.26 -1.84 4.08
C GLY A 264 36.64 -3.20 3.49
N ASP A 265 35.76 -4.21 3.56
CA ASP A 265 35.99 -5.54 2.97
C ASP A 265 34.69 -6.11 2.36
N PRO A 266 34.40 -5.81 1.08
CA PRO A 266 33.16 -6.22 0.44
C PRO A 266 33.07 -7.72 0.16
N SER A 267 34.14 -8.52 0.41
CA SER A 267 34.03 -9.97 0.31
C SER A 267 33.22 -10.57 1.46
N VAL A 268 33.14 -9.86 2.60
CA VAL A 268 32.36 -10.27 3.77
C VAL A 268 30.97 -9.65 3.72
N LEU A 269 29.95 -10.51 3.62
CA LEU A 269 28.54 -10.14 3.55
C LEU A 269 27.74 -10.92 4.60
N TYR A 270 26.64 -10.34 5.06
CA TYR A 270 25.66 -11.02 5.90
C TYR A 270 24.27 -10.91 5.27
N ALA A 271 23.51 -12.01 5.33
CA ALA A 271 22.14 -12.08 4.83
C ALA A 271 21.20 -12.57 5.93
N GLY A 272 20.05 -11.91 6.05
CA GLY A 272 18.93 -12.37 6.87
C GLY A 272 18.01 -13.25 6.03
N VAL A 273 17.63 -14.41 6.55
CA VAL A 273 16.73 -15.36 5.87
C VAL A 273 15.59 -15.74 6.82
N PHE A 274 14.36 -15.49 6.41
CA PHE A 274 13.16 -15.82 7.18
C PHE A 274 13.11 -17.32 7.48
N GLY A 275 12.76 -17.71 8.70
CA GLY A 275 12.74 -19.13 9.11
C GLY A 275 14.11 -19.70 9.45
N GLU A 276 15.20 -19.09 8.96
CA GLU A 276 16.54 -19.68 9.03
C GLU A 276 17.55 -18.85 9.82
N GLY A 277 17.42 -17.53 9.92
CA GLY A 277 18.33 -16.68 10.69
C GLY A 277 19.37 -15.99 9.82
N VAL A 278 20.62 -15.97 10.29
CA VAL A 278 21.71 -15.19 9.67
C VAL A 278 22.68 -16.09 8.93
N TYR A 279 23.02 -15.70 7.71
CA TYR A 279 24.06 -16.29 6.88
C TYR A 279 25.22 -15.32 6.71
N ARG A 280 26.43 -15.87 6.53
CA ARG A 280 27.65 -15.13 6.24
C ARG A 280 28.33 -15.66 4.98
N SER A 281 28.79 -14.74 4.15
CA SER A 281 29.71 -14.99 3.04
C SER A 281 31.06 -14.38 3.37
N SER A 282 32.14 -14.99 2.90
CA SER A 282 33.51 -14.44 2.93
C SER A 282 34.14 -14.29 1.53
N ASP A 283 33.39 -14.59 0.47
CA ASP A 283 33.85 -14.62 -0.92
C ASP A 283 33.04 -13.71 -1.87
N GLY A 284 32.42 -12.65 -1.34
CA GLY A 284 31.64 -11.69 -2.12
C GLY A 284 30.28 -12.22 -2.57
N GLY A 285 29.69 -13.11 -1.78
CA GLY A 285 28.35 -13.66 -1.96
C GLY A 285 28.30 -14.82 -2.96
N VAL A 286 29.42 -15.49 -3.21
CA VAL A 286 29.48 -16.68 -4.06
C VAL A 286 29.01 -17.90 -3.28
N SER A 287 29.38 -18.01 -2.00
CA SER A 287 28.93 -19.05 -1.09
C SER A 287 28.55 -18.51 0.29
N TRP A 288 27.64 -19.22 0.97
CA TRP A 288 27.04 -18.78 2.22
C TRP A 288 27.08 -19.88 3.27
N THR A 289 27.50 -19.51 4.49
CA THR A 289 27.49 -20.38 5.66
C THR A 289 26.43 -19.88 6.64
N ARG A 290 25.52 -20.76 7.06
CA ARG A 290 24.55 -20.43 8.11
C ARG A 290 25.27 -20.24 9.44
N LEU A 291 25.07 -19.10 10.09
CA LEU A 291 25.55 -18.87 11.45
C LEU A 291 24.59 -19.53 12.45
N SER A 292 25.12 -20.03 13.56
CA SER A 292 24.34 -20.72 14.60
C SER A 292 24.47 -20.03 15.96
N PRO A 293 23.86 -18.85 16.14
CA PRO A 293 24.06 -18.03 17.35
C PRO A 293 23.24 -18.46 18.56
N GLY A 294 22.53 -19.58 18.51
CA GLY A 294 21.57 -19.94 19.54
C GLY A 294 20.27 -19.14 19.45
N PHE A 295 19.87 -18.71 18.24
CA PHE A 295 18.52 -18.18 17.99
C PHE A 295 17.46 -19.12 18.56
N ALA A 296 16.36 -18.56 19.06
CA ALA A 296 15.18 -19.33 19.44
C ALA A 296 14.70 -20.20 18.26
N SER A 297 14.10 -21.36 18.56
CA SER A 297 13.25 -22.03 17.57
C SER A 297 12.12 -21.07 17.21
N GLU A 298 11.76 -20.94 15.93
CA GLU A 298 10.73 -19.99 15.42
C GLU A 298 11.27 -18.61 15.00
N ILE A 299 12.18 -18.60 14.03
CA ILE A 299 12.76 -17.39 13.44
C ILE A 299 11.81 -16.82 12.37
N GLY A 300 11.34 -15.59 12.54
CA GLY A 300 10.59 -14.84 11.55
C GLY A 300 11.50 -13.98 10.67
N ARG A 301 11.10 -12.72 10.43
CA ARG A 301 11.88 -11.74 9.65
C ARG A 301 13.19 -11.40 10.37
N VAL A 302 14.27 -11.26 9.60
CA VAL A 302 15.60 -10.90 10.10
C VAL A 302 16.09 -9.62 9.42
N ILE A 303 16.53 -8.64 10.22
CA ILE A 303 17.17 -7.40 9.75
C ILE A 303 18.57 -7.28 10.35
N LEU A 304 19.49 -6.62 9.64
CA LEU A 304 20.90 -6.60 9.97
C LEU A 304 21.47 -5.18 9.92
N ALA A 305 22.37 -4.87 10.86
CA ALA A 305 23.20 -3.68 10.78
C ALA A 305 24.63 -3.96 11.24
N ILE A 306 25.60 -3.45 10.50
CA ILE A 306 27.03 -3.52 10.85
C ILE A 306 27.44 -2.16 11.41
N ALA A 307 28.16 -2.14 12.52
CA ALA A 307 28.73 -0.91 13.07
C ALA A 307 29.86 -0.38 12.17
N PRO A 308 29.74 0.80 11.54
CA PRO A 308 30.81 1.30 10.66
C PRO A 308 32.11 1.60 11.41
N SER A 309 32.02 1.97 12.69
CA SER A 309 33.17 2.24 13.57
C SER A 309 33.94 0.99 13.99
N ASN A 310 33.29 -0.19 13.97
CA ASN A 310 33.91 -1.48 14.26
C ASN A 310 33.18 -2.59 13.47
N PRO A 311 33.63 -2.93 12.24
CA PRO A 311 32.92 -3.87 11.38
C PRO A 311 32.85 -5.33 11.84
N ASP A 312 33.49 -5.70 12.96
CA ASP A 312 33.27 -6.99 13.62
C ASP A 312 32.02 -6.99 14.51
N VAL A 313 31.49 -5.81 14.85
CA VAL A 313 30.22 -5.65 15.55
C VAL A 313 29.06 -5.64 14.56
N VAL A 314 28.20 -6.66 14.67
CA VAL A 314 26.99 -6.80 13.85
C VAL A 314 25.79 -7.03 14.77
N TYR A 315 24.70 -6.33 14.47
CA TYR A 315 23.40 -6.50 15.10
C TYR A 315 22.47 -7.27 14.18
N ALA A 316 21.68 -8.16 14.76
CA ALA A 316 20.59 -8.85 14.10
C ALA A 316 19.29 -8.63 14.89
N GLY A 317 18.32 -7.97 14.27
CA GLY A 317 16.95 -7.94 14.75
C GLY A 317 16.19 -9.13 14.20
N VAL A 318 15.51 -9.88 15.07
CA VAL A 318 14.80 -11.11 14.72
C VAL A 318 13.38 -11.03 15.27
N VAL A 319 12.39 -11.15 14.40
CA VAL A 319 10.98 -11.26 14.80
C VAL A 319 10.68 -12.73 15.13
N HIS A 320 9.85 -12.99 16.14
CA HIS A 320 9.34 -14.33 16.42
C HIS A 320 8.39 -14.83 15.30
N GLY A 321 8.56 -16.06 14.79
CA GLY A 321 7.68 -16.75 13.80
C GLY A 321 6.73 -17.76 14.49
N LEU A 322 5.79 -18.52 13.90
CA LEU A 322 5.30 -18.78 12.54
C LEU A 322 3.77 -19.07 12.51
N GLU A 323 2.98 -18.62 13.50
CA GLU A 323 1.53 -18.87 13.49
C GLU A 323 0.75 -17.67 12.94
N GLU A 324 -0.19 -17.94 12.01
CA GLU A 324 -1.12 -16.97 11.41
C GLU A 324 -1.93 -16.18 12.45
N THR A 325 -1.93 -16.60 13.71
CA THR A 325 -2.68 -16.05 14.83
C THR A 325 -1.85 -15.29 15.87
N GLN A 326 -0.51 -15.27 15.75
CA GLN A 326 0.42 -14.71 16.78
C GLN A 326 1.56 -13.90 16.13
N TRP A 327 1.24 -13.05 15.15
CA TRP A 327 2.22 -12.26 14.43
C TRP A 327 2.99 -11.30 15.34
N GLY A 328 4.28 -11.59 15.55
CA GLY A 328 5.29 -10.60 15.96
C GLY A 328 5.08 -9.90 17.29
N ASP A 329 4.45 -10.57 18.28
CA ASP A 329 4.33 -10.02 19.63
C ASP A 329 5.71 -9.71 20.24
N ASP A 330 6.73 -10.50 19.88
CA ASP A 330 8.09 -10.38 20.37
C ASP A 330 9.11 -10.20 19.23
N MET A 331 10.10 -9.34 19.50
CA MET A 331 11.36 -9.28 18.77
C MET A 331 12.53 -9.61 19.69
N TRP A 332 13.64 -10.01 19.08
CA TRP A 332 14.91 -10.19 19.75
C TRP A 332 15.99 -9.44 19.00
N ILE A 333 16.89 -8.82 19.75
CA ILE A 333 18.10 -8.21 19.21
C ILE A 333 19.29 -9.07 19.62
N PHE A 334 20.13 -9.43 18.67
CA PHE A 334 21.40 -10.13 18.92
C PHE A 334 22.56 -9.25 18.46
N ARG A 335 23.70 -9.37 19.15
CA ARG A 335 24.94 -8.67 18.80
C ARG A 335 26.12 -9.63 18.84
N THR A 336 26.96 -9.56 17.83
CA THR A 336 28.30 -10.19 17.82
C THR A 336 29.37 -9.12 17.97
N GLU A 337 30.54 -9.48 18.52
CA GLU A 337 31.74 -8.63 18.55
C GLU A 337 32.89 -9.19 17.69
N ASP A 338 32.72 -10.36 17.09
CA ASP A 338 33.77 -11.15 16.44
C ASP A 338 33.42 -11.53 14.99
N GLY A 339 32.54 -10.75 14.34
CA GLY A 339 32.16 -10.99 12.94
C GLY A 339 31.24 -12.19 12.76
N GLY A 340 30.51 -12.57 13.82
CA GLY A 340 29.45 -13.56 13.78
C GLY A 340 29.85 -14.97 14.23
N GLU A 341 31.04 -15.13 14.82
CA GLU A 341 31.49 -16.41 15.39
C GLU A 341 30.72 -16.70 16.70
N THR A 342 30.52 -15.68 17.53
CA THR A 342 29.68 -15.73 18.74
C THR A 342 28.69 -14.58 18.76
N TRP A 343 27.52 -14.84 19.36
CA TRP A 343 26.43 -13.88 19.44
C TRP A 343 25.83 -13.88 20.84
N GLU A 344 25.44 -12.70 21.28
CA GLU A 344 24.79 -12.46 22.56
C GLU A 344 23.42 -11.82 22.30
N GLN A 345 22.38 -12.41 22.88
CA GLN A 345 21.06 -11.80 22.89
C GLN A 345 21.08 -10.57 23.80
N ARG A 346 20.57 -9.45 23.30
CA ARG A 346 20.36 -8.22 24.04
C ARG A 346 18.95 -8.21 24.61
N VAL A 347 18.82 -7.58 25.77
CA VAL A 347 17.53 -7.51 26.48
C VAL A 347 16.55 -6.61 25.72
N ALA A 348 17.04 -5.55 25.07
CA ALA A 348 16.23 -4.58 24.34
C ALA A 348 15.08 -4.03 25.19
N GLU A 349 15.37 -3.68 26.44
CA GLU A 349 14.39 -3.12 27.38
C GLU A 349 13.80 -1.81 26.82
N ASP A 350 12.51 -1.59 27.06
CA ASP A 350 11.72 -0.42 26.63
C ASP A 350 11.47 -0.26 25.12
N ALA A 351 11.99 -1.15 24.27
CA ALA A 351 11.61 -1.23 22.86
C ALA A 351 10.33 -2.08 22.70
N GLY A 352 9.41 -1.63 21.83
CA GLY A 352 8.12 -2.30 21.61
C GLY A 352 7.87 -2.64 20.14
N CYS A 353 7.30 -3.83 19.89
CA CYS A 353 6.85 -4.25 18.57
C CYS A 353 5.39 -3.99 18.26
N PHE A 354 4.54 -3.85 19.29
CA PHE A 354 3.09 -3.65 19.13
C PHE A 354 2.43 -4.66 18.18
N SER A 355 2.93 -5.90 18.14
CA SER A 355 2.51 -6.98 17.24
C SER A 355 2.72 -6.68 15.73
N GLN A 356 3.59 -5.72 15.40
CA GLN A 356 3.75 -5.19 14.03
C GLN A 356 5.15 -5.39 13.42
N CYS A 357 6.22 -5.67 14.19
CA CYS A 357 7.61 -5.78 13.69
C CYS A 357 7.87 -6.73 12.49
N TRP A 358 6.93 -7.59 12.11
CA TRP A 358 7.04 -8.33 10.85
C TRP A 358 6.88 -7.41 9.61
N TYR A 359 6.18 -6.28 9.77
CA TYR A 359 5.86 -5.25 8.79
C TYR A 359 6.86 -4.08 8.81
N ASP A 360 7.02 -3.43 9.96
CA ASP A 360 7.83 -2.25 10.21
C ASP A 360 9.05 -2.57 11.10
N PHE A 361 10.20 -2.76 10.47
CA PHE A 361 11.39 -3.16 11.22
C PHE A 361 12.65 -2.72 10.51
N ALA A 362 13.35 -1.78 11.14
CA ALA A 362 14.59 -1.21 10.66
C ALA A 362 15.60 -1.08 11.80
N ILE A 363 16.88 -1.33 11.51
CA ILE A 363 17.95 -1.17 12.48
C ILE A 363 19.14 -0.48 11.82
N ALA A 364 19.74 0.48 12.50
CA ALA A 364 20.94 1.17 12.03
C ALA A 364 21.87 1.44 13.21
N VAL A 365 23.19 1.44 12.95
CA VAL A 365 24.21 1.70 13.97
C VAL A 365 24.90 3.02 13.65
N HIS A 366 25.13 3.83 14.68
CA HIS A 366 25.77 5.12 14.53
C HIS A 366 27.17 4.99 13.89
N PRO A 367 27.54 5.83 12.91
CA PRO A 367 28.77 5.68 12.14
C PRO A 367 30.06 5.70 12.96
N LEU A 368 30.05 6.37 14.11
CA LEU A 368 31.22 6.56 14.98
C LEU A 368 31.14 5.84 16.32
N ASN A 369 30.03 5.16 16.63
CA ASN A 369 29.86 4.48 17.92
C ASN A 369 29.07 3.19 17.75
N ALA A 370 29.73 2.05 17.96
CA ALA A 370 29.14 0.73 17.78
C ALA A 370 28.03 0.41 18.81
N ASP A 371 28.01 1.11 19.96
CA ASP A 371 27.01 0.87 21.01
C ASP A 371 25.80 1.82 20.89
N ARG A 372 25.83 2.77 19.94
CA ARG A 372 24.72 3.67 19.66
C ARG A 372 23.89 3.14 18.49
N VAL A 373 22.68 2.65 18.78
CA VAL A 373 21.84 1.90 17.85
C VAL A 373 20.47 2.56 17.73
N PHE A 374 19.96 2.65 16.52
CA PHE A 374 18.62 3.15 16.22
C PHE A 374 17.76 1.99 15.75
N LEU A 375 16.56 1.89 16.32
CA LEU A 375 15.61 0.83 16.03
C LEU A 375 14.27 1.44 15.63
N GLY A 376 13.80 1.08 14.46
CA GLY A 376 12.50 1.45 13.95
C GLY A 376 11.53 0.28 14.08
N THR A 377 10.40 0.52 14.73
CA THR A 377 9.19 -0.31 14.77
C THR A 377 8.01 0.62 14.48
N VAL A 378 6.83 0.44 15.10
CA VAL A 378 5.78 1.47 15.14
C VAL A 378 6.36 2.80 15.65
N GLU A 379 7.25 2.73 16.64
CA GLU A 379 7.98 3.87 17.20
C GLU A 379 9.42 3.96 16.65
N LEU A 380 10.10 5.08 16.91
CA LEU A 380 11.52 5.24 16.64
C LEU A 380 12.30 5.30 17.95
N TYR A 381 13.25 4.39 18.14
CA TYR A 381 14.03 4.25 19.36
C TYR A 381 15.52 4.50 19.14
N GLU A 382 16.18 4.98 20.19
CA GLU A 382 17.63 5.04 20.32
C GLU A 382 18.11 4.23 21.53
N SER A 383 19.22 3.53 21.37
CA SER A 383 20.01 2.93 22.44
C SER A 383 21.43 3.51 22.42
N THR A 384 22.03 3.65 23.60
CA THR A 384 23.43 4.12 23.76
C THR A 384 24.33 3.12 24.48
N ASP A 385 23.80 1.93 24.78
CA ASP A 385 24.44 0.86 25.58
C ASP A 385 24.50 -0.48 24.82
N GLY A 386 24.47 -0.41 23.50
CA GLY A 386 24.59 -1.57 22.63
C GLY A 386 23.31 -2.40 22.54
N ALA A 387 22.15 -1.74 22.51
CA ALA A 387 20.81 -2.32 22.45
C ALA A 387 20.36 -3.06 23.71
N MET A 388 20.91 -2.71 24.88
CA MET A 388 20.43 -3.26 26.16
C MET A 388 19.16 -2.55 26.62
N THR A 389 19.15 -1.21 26.54
CA THR A 389 17.99 -0.36 26.82
C THR A 389 17.72 0.59 25.65
N PHE A 390 16.46 0.97 25.45
CA PHE A 390 16.01 1.88 24.40
C PHE A 390 15.20 3.05 24.96
N THR A 391 15.16 4.16 24.23
CA THR A 391 14.30 5.31 24.52
C THR A 391 13.62 5.74 23.22
N SER A 392 12.30 5.94 23.25
CA SER A 392 11.59 6.49 22.08
C SER A 392 12.00 7.95 21.87
N ILE A 393 12.38 8.26 20.63
CA ILE A 393 12.81 9.57 20.14
C ILE A 393 11.92 10.07 18.99
N ARG A 394 10.79 9.40 18.73
CA ARG A 394 9.83 9.82 17.71
C ARG A 394 9.09 11.09 18.18
N PRO A 395 9.08 12.18 17.40
CA PRO A 395 8.26 13.33 17.72
C PRO A 395 6.81 13.15 17.21
N ASP A 396 5.86 13.88 17.81
CA ASP A 396 4.42 13.80 17.45
C ASP A 396 4.12 14.09 15.97
N HIS A 397 4.95 14.90 15.31
CA HIS A 397 4.81 15.28 13.90
C HIS A 397 5.46 14.30 12.91
N MET A 398 6.08 13.23 13.42
CA MET A 398 6.53 12.10 12.63
C MET A 398 5.51 10.98 12.70
N TRP A 399 5.14 10.43 11.55
CA TRP A 399 4.24 9.27 11.50
C TRP A 399 4.92 8.02 12.07
N VAL A 400 4.10 7.07 12.51
CA VAL A 400 4.53 5.76 13.00
C VAL A 400 4.96 4.84 11.84
N ASP A 401 5.39 3.63 12.18
CA ASP A 401 5.69 2.52 11.26
C ASP A 401 6.98 2.72 10.44
N GLN A 402 8.12 2.61 11.12
CA GLN A 402 9.44 2.91 10.56
C GLN A 402 9.97 1.77 9.68
N HIS A 403 10.19 2.05 8.39
CA HIS A 403 10.64 1.07 7.38
C HIS A 403 12.11 1.18 7.00
N ALA A 404 12.72 2.37 7.12
CA ALA A 404 14.13 2.57 6.79
C ALA A 404 14.77 3.62 7.70
N ILE A 405 16.05 3.39 8.05
CA ILE A 405 16.90 4.33 8.78
C ILE A 405 18.24 4.41 8.06
N VAL A 406 18.67 5.60 7.65
CA VAL A 406 19.91 5.83 6.92
C VAL A 406 20.68 6.99 7.52
N PHE A 407 21.99 6.81 7.71
CA PHE A 407 22.91 7.90 8.07
C PHE A 407 23.46 8.59 6.82
N ASP A 408 23.35 9.91 6.79
CA ASP A 408 23.97 10.75 5.76
C ASP A 408 25.32 11.28 6.25
N THR A 409 26.33 10.41 6.16
CA THR A 409 27.69 10.70 6.64
C THR A 409 28.40 11.80 5.85
N LEU A 410 27.89 12.19 4.67
CA LEU A 410 28.41 13.32 3.90
C LEU A 410 28.05 14.66 4.56
N ARG A 411 26.88 14.76 5.19
CA ARG A 411 26.50 15.94 5.99
C ARG A 411 27.05 15.88 7.41
N GLY A 412 27.19 14.69 7.96
CA GLY A 412 27.79 14.48 9.26
C GLY A 412 27.37 13.15 9.90
N PRO A 413 28.11 12.65 10.91
CA PRO A 413 27.81 11.36 11.54
C PRO A 413 26.47 11.33 12.28
N ASP A 414 25.96 12.51 12.68
CA ASP A 414 24.71 12.68 13.41
C ASP A 414 23.50 12.99 12.51
N VAL A 415 23.67 13.00 11.18
CA VAL A 415 22.56 13.26 10.25
C VAL A 415 21.87 11.94 9.90
N ILE A 416 20.60 11.82 10.31
CA ILE A 416 19.79 10.61 10.16
C ILE A 416 18.58 10.93 9.30
N GLN A 417 18.23 10.04 8.40
CA GLN A 417 16.97 10.08 7.66
C GLN A 417 16.17 8.82 7.95
N VAL A 418 14.86 8.97 8.11
CA VAL A 418 13.93 7.85 8.34
C VAL A 418 12.78 7.90 7.34
N ALA A 419 12.32 6.73 6.92
CA ALA A 419 11.13 6.57 6.09
C ALA A 419 10.11 5.68 6.79
N ASN A 420 8.83 6.04 6.64
CA ASN A 420 7.70 5.40 7.30
C ASN A 420 6.39 5.56 6.50
N ASP A 421 5.26 5.17 7.08
CA ASP A 421 3.93 5.23 6.46
C ASP A 421 3.42 6.67 6.19
N GLY A 422 4.09 7.68 6.77
CA GLY A 422 3.82 9.10 6.56
C GLY A 422 4.87 9.85 5.74
N GLY A 423 5.83 9.16 5.12
CA GLY A 423 6.82 9.74 4.22
C GLY A 423 8.25 9.72 4.77
N VAL A 424 8.97 10.83 4.65
CA VAL A 424 10.42 10.90 4.93
C VAL A 424 10.74 12.06 5.85
N TYR A 425 11.63 11.82 6.81
CA TYR A 425 12.04 12.79 7.82
C TYR A 425 13.55 12.80 7.98
N ARG A 426 14.10 13.94 8.41
CA ARG A 426 15.53 14.09 8.70
C ARG A 426 15.75 14.70 10.07
N SER A 427 16.76 14.20 10.77
CA SER A 427 17.38 14.83 11.91
C SER A 427 18.80 15.25 11.58
N SER A 428 19.20 16.46 11.97
CA SER A 428 20.58 16.95 11.84
C SER A 428 21.39 16.83 13.13
N ASN A 429 20.79 16.31 14.20
CA ASN A 429 21.33 16.27 15.55
C ASN A 429 21.06 14.92 16.23
N ALA A 430 21.19 13.84 15.45
CA ALA A 430 21.08 12.45 15.85
C ALA A 430 19.80 12.09 16.62
N GLY A 431 18.67 12.58 16.12
CA GLY A 431 17.34 12.21 16.59
C GLY A 431 16.73 13.14 17.63
N ALA A 432 17.43 14.20 18.06
CA ALA A 432 16.89 15.14 19.04
C ALA A 432 15.77 16.03 18.45
N ASP A 433 15.92 16.48 17.20
CA ASP A 433 14.89 17.20 16.45
C ASP A 433 14.73 16.63 15.04
N TRP A 434 13.53 16.80 14.46
CA TRP A 434 13.19 16.26 13.15
C TRP A 434 12.46 17.27 12.27
N GLU A 435 12.81 17.29 10.98
CA GLU A 435 12.08 17.99 9.94
C GLU A 435 11.46 16.99 8.95
N SER A 436 10.30 17.34 8.42
CA SER A 436 9.67 16.58 7.34
C SER A 436 10.30 16.94 5.99
N LEU A 437 10.55 15.93 5.16
CA LEU A 437 10.99 16.07 3.78
C LEU A 437 9.84 15.80 2.79
N ASN A 438 8.58 15.86 3.22
CA ASN A 438 7.42 15.45 2.42
C ASN A 438 7.03 16.41 1.29
N GLY A 439 7.73 17.54 1.12
CA GLY A 439 7.59 18.53 0.04
C GLY A 439 6.32 18.42 -0.82
N ASN A 440 6.48 17.85 -2.02
CA ASN A 440 5.44 17.55 -3.01
C ASN A 440 5.27 16.03 -3.24
N LEU A 441 5.46 15.21 -2.21
CA LEU A 441 5.53 13.75 -2.33
C LEU A 441 4.13 13.10 -2.41
N ALA A 442 3.58 13.05 -3.62
CA ALA A 442 2.24 12.52 -3.89
C ALA A 442 2.18 10.97 -3.91
N VAL A 443 2.40 10.34 -2.76
CA VAL A 443 2.42 8.87 -2.60
C VAL A 443 1.38 8.33 -1.61
N THR A 444 0.43 9.16 -1.18
CA THR A 444 -0.68 8.74 -0.30
C THR A 444 -1.51 7.61 -0.92
N GLN A 445 -1.78 6.56 -0.15
CA GLN A 445 -2.49 5.37 -0.60
C GLN A 445 -4.00 5.52 -0.38
N PHE A 446 -4.74 5.74 -1.47
CA PHE A 446 -6.20 5.77 -1.44
C PHE A 446 -6.79 4.37 -1.45
N TYR A 447 -7.86 4.19 -0.69
CA TYR A 447 -8.76 3.05 -0.83
C TYR A 447 -9.85 3.33 -1.87
N ARG A 448 -10.87 2.48 -1.89
CA ARG A 448 -12.07 2.68 -2.71
C ARG A 448 -12.93 3.80 -2.16
N GLY A 449 -13.64 4.45 -3.06
CA GLY A 449 -14.54 5.55 -2.75
C GLY A 449 -13.85 6.91 -2.81
N VAL A 450 -14.23 7.67 -3.83
CA VAL A 450 -13.90 9.09 -3.99
C VAL A 450 -15.18 9.81 -4.33
N SER A 451 -15.39 10.96 -3.71
CA SER A 451 -16.57 11.79 -3.96
C SER A 451 -16.17 13.19 -4.35
N LEU A 452 -16.85 13.72 -5.36
CA LEU A 452 -16.65 15.08 -5.85
C LEU A 452 -17.77 15.96 -5.32
N HIS A 453 -17.43 17.18 -4.92
CA HIS A 453 -18.46 18.14 -4.53
C HIS A 453 -19.37 18.45 -5.74
N PRO A 454 -20.70 18.48 -5.56
CA PRO A 454 -21.64 18.52 -6.68
C PRO A 454 -21.50 19.77 -7.55
N SER A 455 -21.12 20.90 -6.96
CA SER A 455 -21.01 22.20 -7.65
C SER A 455 -19.62 22.83 -7.65
N ASP A 456 -18.66 22.30 -6.88
CA ASP A 456 -17.34 22.92 -6.71
C ASP A 456 -16.23 21.95 -7.14
N PRO A 457 -15.61 22.14 -8.32
CA PRO A 457 -14.53 21.27 -8.79
C PRO A 457 -13.29 21.24 -7.87
N ALA A 458 -13.15 22.21 -6.97
CA ALA A 458 -12.01 22.31 -6.08
C ALA A 458 -12.10 21.32 -4.90
N VAL A 459 -13.29 20.79 -4.61
CA VAL A 459 -13.57 20.03 -3.40
C VAL A 459 -13.87 18.57 -3.73
N ALA A 460 -13.14 17.67 -3.11
CA ALA A 460 -13.27 16.23 -3.18
C ALA A 460 -13.02 15.62 -1.80
N LEU A 461 -13.52 14.40 -1.61
CA LEU A 461 -13.29 13.54 -0.46
C LEU A 461 -12.73 12.20 -0.94
N GLY A 462 -11.84 11.61 -0.15
CA GLY A 462 -11.40 10.24 -0.37
C GLY A 462 -10.88 9.60 0.90
N GLY A 463 -11.01 8.28 0.96
CA GLY A 463 -10.50 7.45 2.03
C GLY A 463 -9.07 6.98 1.77
N THR A 464 -8.22 7.01 2.79
CA THR A 464 -6.80 6.65 2.71
C THR A 464 -6.41 5.65 3.80
N GLN A 465 -5.36 4.87 3.51
CA GLN A 465 -4.71 3.98 4.46
C GLN A 465 -4.05 4.78 5.59
N ASP A 466 -4.41 4.46 6.84
CA ASP A 466 -3.92 5.02 8.11
C ASP A 466 -4.12 6.55 8.32
N GLN A 467 -4.24 7.31 7.24
CA GLN A 467 -4.39 8.76 7.22
C GLN A 467 -5.84 9.22 7.15
N GLY A 468 -6.78 8.27 7.14
CA GLY A 468 -8.20 8.49 7.33
C GLY A 468 -8.92 9.06 6.12
N THR A 469 -9.99 9.79 6.36
CA THR A 469 -10.70 10.49 5.29
C THR A 469 -10.08 11.86 5.08
N VAL A 470 -9.76 12.20 3.85
CA VAL A 470 -9.10 13.44 3.46
C VAL A 470 -9.99 14.27 2.54
N ARG A 471 -9.92 15.59 2.68
CA ARG A 471 -10.72 16.57 1.92
C ARG A 471 -9.82 17.55 1.17
N SER A 472 -10.09 17.75 -0.12
CA SER A 472 -9.46 18.82 -0.91
C SER A 472 -10.21 20.15 -0.77
N ALA A 473 -9.49 21.24 -1.01
CA ALA A 473 -10.05 22.60 -1.03
C ALA A 473 -9.35 23.46 -2.11
N GLY A 474 -9.19 22.89 -3.31
CA GLY A 474 -8.59 23.57 -4.47
C GLY A 474 -7.06 23.66 -4.45
N THR A 475 -6.41 22.94 -3.53
CA THR A 475 -4.95 22.85 -3.45
C THR A 475 -4.52 21.39 -3.49
N THR A 476 -3.26 21.15 -3.85
CA THR A 476 -2.63 19.82 -3.79
C THR A 476 -2.40 19.35 -2.36
N ILE A 477 -2.64 20.18 -1.34
CA ILE A 477 -2.60 19.78 0.06
C ILE A 477 -4.03 19.48 0.50
N TRP A 478 -4.28 18.24 0.90
CA TRP A 478 -5.58 17.85 1.41
C TRP A 478 -5.55 17.83 2.93
N THR A 479 -6.71 17.96 3.58
CA THR A 479 -6.81 17.99 5.04
C THR A 479 -7.51 16.74 5.56
N ARG A 480 -6.95 16.09 6.58
CA ARG A 480 -7.61 14.98 7.27
C ARG A 480 -8.84 15.47 8.03
N VAL A 481 -10.00 14.89 7.73
CA VAL A 481 -11.30 15.22 8.33
C VAL A 481 -11.83 14.11 9.26
N VAL A 482 -11.35 12.88 9.10
CA VAL A 482 -11.61 11.73 9.98
C VAL A 482 -10.30 10.93 10.11
N GLY A 483 -9.97 10.41 11.30
CA GLY A 483 -8.80 9.53 11.52
C GLY A 483 -9.07 8.05 11.22
N GLY A 484 -8.11 7.17 11.51
CA GLY A 484 -8.18 5.75 11.20
C GLY A 484 -7.90 5.47 9.71
N ASP A 485 -8.41 4.37 9.17
CA ASP A 485 -8.50 4.16 7.73
C ASP A 485 -9.80 4.81 7.22
N GLY A 486 -9.73 5.54 6.12
CA GLY A 486 -10.95 6.06 5.46
C GLY A 486 -11.34 5.17 4.28
N GLY A 487 -12.63 4.92 4.09
CA GLY A 487 -13.14 4.22 2.91
C GLY A 487 -14.09 5.08 2.09
N TYR A 488 -15.30 4.57 1.85
CA TYR A 488 -16.28 5.22 0.97
C TYR A 488 -16.72 6.59 1.50
N THR A 489 -16.95 7.54 0.59
CA THR A 489 -17.36 8.92 0.93
C THR A 489 -18.51 9.38 0.05
N ALA A 490 -19.30 10.33 0.54
CA ALA A 490 -20.37 10.98 -0.22
C ALA A 490 -20.56 12.44 0.23
N PHE A 491 -20.96 13.31 -0.70
CA PHE A 491 -21.55 14.61 -0.36
C PHE A 491 -23.06 14.52 -0.45
N ASP A 492 -23.77 15.22 0.44
CA ASP A 492 -25.20 15.44 0.27
C ASP A 492 -25.41 16.29 -1.00
N ALA A 493 -26.27 15.79 -1.90
CA ALA A 493 -26.50 16.42 -3.19
C ALA A 493 -27.30 17.73 -3.09
N GLU A 494 -28.09 17.92 -2.03
CA GLU A 494 -28.87 19.14 -1.79
C GLU A 494 -28.16 20.13 -0.85
N ASP A 495 -27.41 19.63 0.14
CA ASP A 495 -26.63 20.44 1.10
C ASP A 495 -25.19 19.92 1.25
N PRO A 496 -24.26 20.26 0.35
CA PRO A 496 -22.93 19.67 0.31
C PRO A 496 -21.98 20.13 1.44
N ASP A 497 -22.45 20.99 2.37
CA ASP A 497 -21.80 21.17 3.68
C ASP A 497 -21.96 19.94 4.58
N VAL A 498 -22.93 19.09 4.27
CA VAL A 498 -23.11 17.75 4.83
C VAL A 498 -22.36 16.74 3.96
N TRP A 499 -21.46 16.02 4.59
CA TRP A 499 -20.73 14.93 3.97
C TRP A 499 -20.71 13.69 4.85
N TYR A 500 -20.50 12.56 4.18
CA TYR A 500 -20.49 11.23 4.75
C TYR A 500 -19.19 10.53 4.42
N ALA A 501 -18.74 9.70 5.34
CA ALA A 501 -17.58 8.85 5.18
C ALA A 501 -17.78 7.51 5.87
N GLU A 502 -17.03 6.51 5.47
CA GLU A 502 -16.90 5.22 6.14
C GLU A 502 -15.47 5.07 6.67
N THR A 503 -15.32 4.36 7.79
CA THR A 503 -14.05 4.07 8.44
C THR A 503 -13.96 2.60 8.83
N GLN A 504 -12.74 2.06 8.92
CA GLN A 504 -12.48 0.63 9.08
C GLN A 504 -13.40 -0.09 10.05
N TRP A 505 -14.02 -1.16 9.58
CA TRP A 505 -14.97 -1.98 10.33
C TRP A 505 -14.31 -3.17 11.01
N LEU A 506 -14.43 -3.21 12.33
CA LEU A 506 -14.15 -4.39 13.14
C LEU A 506 -15.37 -4.73 14.00
N ALA A 507 -15.93 -5.90 13.75
CA ALA A 507 -17.15 -6.38 14.40
C ALA A 507 -17.07 -6.29 15.94
N GLY A 508 -17.99 -5.53 16.54
CA GLY A 508 -18.10 -5.32 17.97
C GLY A 508 -17.08 -4.36 18.58
N ARG A 509 -16.22 -3.73 17.75
CA ARG A 509 -15.08 -2.91 18.19
C ARG A 509 -15.19 -1.47 17.68
N ILE A 510 -14.96 -1.26 16.37
CA ILE A 510 -14.81 0.07 15.74
C ILE A 510 -15.42 0.10 14.33
N GLY A 511 -15.52 1.30 13.75
CA GLY A 511 -15.90 1.47 12.34
C GLY A 511 -17.37 1.67 11.98
N GLY A 512 -17.63 2.29 10.85
CA GLY A 512 -18.97 2.49 10.29
C GLY A 512 -19.23 3.92 9.84
N PRO A 513 -20.48 4.23 9.46
CA PRO A 513 -20.80 5.51 8.83
C PRO A 513 -20.55 6.69 9.75
N VAL A 514 -19.92 7.71 9.17
CA VAL A 514 -19.60 9.01 9.73
C VAL A 514 -20.34 10.08 8.94
N LYS A 515 -20.86 11.09 9.65
CA LYS A 515 -21.43 12.32 9.08
C LYS A 515 -20.77 13.50 9.76
N ASN A 516 -20.14 14.38 8.98
CA ASN A 516 -19.42 15.56 9.47
C ASN A 516 -18.47 15.24 10.65
N GLY A 517 -17.70 14.15 10.54
CA GLY A 517 -16.70 13.73 11.53
C GLY A 517 -17.25 12.99 12.76
N SER A 518 -18.56 12.80 12.89
CA SER A 518 -19.18 12.03 13.98
C SER A 518 -19.75 10.70 13.49
N TYR A 519 -19.71 9.65 14.31
CA TYR A 519 -20.32 8.35 13.96
C TYR A 519 -21.85 8.38 14.05
N TRP A 520 -22.52 7.80 13.04
CA TRP A 520 -23.99 7.71 12.95
C TRP A 520 -24.43 6.28 12.66
N ARG A 521 -24.35 5.40 13.67
CA ARG A 521 -24.61 3.96 13.52
C ARG A 521 -25.95 3.50 14.09
N ARG A 522 -26.85 4.44 14.42
CA ARG A 522 -28.10 4.10 15.11
C ARG A 522 -28.95 3.16 14.25
N GLY A 523 -29.16 1.94 14.73
CA GLY A 523 -29.94 0.91 14.04
C GLY A 523 -29.09 -0.13 13.29
N ILE A 524 -27.78 0.09 13.17
CA ILE A 524 -26.81 -0.90 12.69
C ILE A 524 -26.36 -1.77 13.86
N ASP A 525 -26.37 -3.10 13.71
CA ASP A 525 -25.73 -3.97 14.68
C ASP A 525 -24.22 -3.97 14.47
N ALA A 526 -23.50 -3.33 15.39
CA ALA A 526 -22.05 -3.21 15.33
C ALA A 526 -21.31 -4.56 15.41
N ARG A 527 -21.97 -5.65 15.80
CA ARG A 527 -21.37 -6.99 15.92
C ARG A 527 -21.36 -7.77 14.61
N GLU A 528 -22.02 -7.26 13.58
CA GLU A 528 -22.07 -7.93 12.28
C GLU A 528 -20.71 -7.94 11.61
N ARG A 529 -20.48 -8.97 10.81
CA ARG A 529 -19.31 -9.00 9.92
C ARG A 529 -19.54 -8.06 8.74
N ALA A 530 -18.46 -7.49 8.25
CA ALA A 530 -18.43 -6.73 7.00
C ALA A 530 -17.06 -6.90 6.34
N VAL A 531 -16.88 -6.37 5.13
CA VAL A 531 -15.51 -6.12 4.63
C VAL A 531 -14.84 -5.04 5.49
N PHE A 532 -13.50 -4.98 5.48
CA PHE A 532 -12.74 -3.99 6.27
C PHE A 532 -13.18 -2.54 6.01
N LEU A 533 -13.55 -2.22 4.76
CA LEU A 533 -14.13 -0.94 4.36
C LEU A 533 -15.51 -1.18 3.74
N PRO A 534 -16.58 -1.22 4.56
CA PRO A 534 -17.94 -1.42 4.11
C PRO A 534 -18.40 -0.41 3.05
N PRO A 535 -19.18 -0.82 2.03
CA PRO A 535 -19.74 0.13 1.09
C PRO A 535 -20.71 1.09 1.79
N LEU A 536 -20.52 2.38 1.54
CA LEU A 536 -21.41 3.48 1.93
C LEU A 536 -21.71 4.31 0.68
N VAL A 537 -22.98 4.38 0.29
CA VAL A 537 -23.40 5.12 -0.91
C VAL A 537 -24.63 5.97 -0.62
N MET A 538 -24.68 7.16 -1.21
CA MET A 538 -25.87 8.01 -1.21
C MET A 538 -26.75 7.65 -2.41
N ASP A 539 -28.06 7.73 -2.23
CA ASP A 539 -29.01 7.61 -3.33
C ASP A 539 -28.88 8.83 -4.28
N PRO A 540 -28.76 8.61 -5.60
CA PRO A 540 -28.57 9.69 -6.56
C PRO A 540 -29.82 10.57 -6.78
N VAL A 541 -30.99 10.16 -6.27
CA VAL A 541 -32.28 10.85 -6.45
C VAL A 541 -32.80 11.47 -5.16
N ASP A 542 -32.68 10.79 -4.01
CA ASP A 542 -33.09 11.31 -2.69
C ASP A 542 -31.86 11.51 -1.78
N SER A 543 -31.41 12.76 -1.59
CA SER A 543 -30.22 13.07 -0.77
C SER A 543 -30.36 12.69 0.71
N ARG A 544 -31.58 12.44 1.19
CA ARG A 544 -31.82 11.95 2.56
C ARG A 544 -31.58 10.45 2.66
N ARG A 545 -31.45 9.75 1.53
CA ARG A 545 -31.31 8.31 1.48
C ARG A 545 -29.86 7.87 1.34
N LEU A 546 -29.42 6.98 2.22
CA LEU A 546 -28.11 6.34 2.16
C LEU A 546 -28.23 4.83 2.37
N TYR A 547 -27.25 4.11 1.85
CA TYR A 547 -27.09 2.67 2.01
C TYR A 547 -25.74 2.32 2.63
N PHE A 548 -25.73 1.31 3.50
CA PHE A 548 -24.52 0.80 4.15
C PHE A 548 -24.53 -0.73 4.16
N GLY A 549 -23.40 -1.36 3.79
CA GLY A 549 -23.32 -2.83 3.62
C GLY A 549 -22.51 -3.55 4.69
N THR A 550 -23.10 -4.54 5.34
CA THR A 550 -22.44 -5.48 6.27
C THR A 550 -22.67 -6.91 5.75
N GLU A 551 -23.13 -7.85 6.58
CA GLU A 551 -23.87 -9.05 6.11
C GLU A 551 -25.33 -8.72 5.72
N ARG A 552 -25.78 -7.49 6.02
CA ARG A 552 -27.08 -6.91 5.63
C ARG A 552 -26.88 -5.68 4.76
N ILE A 553 -27.93 -5.28 4.04
CA ILE A 553 -27.99 -3.92 3.47
C ILE A 553 -28.86 -3.10 4.40
N TYR A 554 -28.27 -2.03 4.94
CA TYR A 554 -28.96 -1.02 5.72
C TYR A 554 -29.35 0.15 4.84
N ARG A 555 -30.56 0.68 5.03
CA ARG A 555 -31.03 1.94 4.44
C ARG A 555 -31.31 2.96 5.53
N SER A 556 -30.94 4.20 5.30
CA SER A 556 -31.43 5.36 6.06
C SER A 556 -32.23 6.23 5.11
N ASP A 557 -33.43 6.68 5.50
CA ASP A 557 -34.26 7.62 4.74
C ASP A 557 -34.30 9.02 5.40
N ASN A 558 -33.38 9.28 6.33
CA ASN A 558 -33.34 10.49 7.15
C ASN A 558 -31.90 10.98 7.40
N SER A 559 -31.08 10.96 6.35
CA SER A 559 -29.73 11.55 6.33
C SER A 559 -28.80 10.96 7.40
N ALA A 560 -28.80 9.62 7.52
CA ALA A 560 -28.10 8.80 8.52
C ALA A 560 -28.63 8.89 9.96
N GLY A 561 -29.81 9.50 10.19
CA GLY A 561 -30.40 9.63 11.53
C GLY A 561 -30.79 8.29 12.18
N ARG A 562 -31.23 7.33 11.36
CA ARG A 562 -31.46 5.93 11.72
C ARG A 562 -31.29 5.05 10.48
N TRP A 563 -30.74 3.86 10.70
CA TRP A 563 -30.58 2.81 9.71
C TRP A 563 -31.54 1.65 9.99
N GLU A 564 -32.07 1.05 8.92
CA GLU A 564 -32.98 -0.08 8.95
C GLU A 564 -32.47 -1.16 7.98
N PRO A 565 -32.40 -2.44 8.39
CA PRO A 565 -32.03 -3.51 7.47
C PRO A 565 -33.16 -3.74 6.46
N ILE A 566 -32.82 -3.72 5.18
CA ILE A 566 -33.77 -3.96 4.07
C ILE A 566 -33.45 -5.26 3.31
N TYR A 567 -32.29 -5.86 3.59
CA TYR A 567 -31.87 -7.13 3.04
C TYR A 567 -30.96 -7.85 4.04
N GLU A 568 -31.09 -9.17 4.11
CA GLU A 568 -30.22 -10.05 4.87
C GLU A 568 -29.87 -11.25 3.99
N HIS A 569 -28.57 -11.47 3.79
CA HIS A 569 -28.11 -12.61 3.01
C HIS A 569 -28.27 -13.90 3.80
N ARG A 570 -28.68 -14.98 3.13
CA ARG A 570 -29.02 -16.26 3.78
C ARG A 570 -27.79 -17.10 4.17
N TYR A 571 -26.62 -16.76 3.64
CA TYR A 571 -25.36 -17.48 3.89
C TYR A 571 -24.33 -16.59 4.60
N ASP A 572 -23.26 -17.21 5.08
CA ASP A 572 -22.18 -16.54 5.81
C ASP A 572 -21.29 -15.67 4.88
N SER A 573 -21.85 -14.58 4.35
CA SER A 573 -21.19 -13.68 3.40
C SER A 573 -21.41 -12.20 3.77
N VAL A 574 -20.78 -11.28 3.04
CA VAL A 574 -20.92 -9.82 3.26
C VAL A 574 -21.07 -9.09 1.93
N ILE A 575 -21.68 -7.92 2.00
CA ILE A 575 -21.85 -6.97 0.91
C ILE A 575 -20.51 -6.31 0.59
N THR A 576 -20.16 -6.22 -0.70
CA THR A 576 -18.89 -5.66 -1.18
C THR A 576 -19.07 -4.35 -1.96
N ALA A 577 -20.22 -4.16 -2.60
CA ALA A 577 -20.59 -2.93 -3.31
C ALA A 577 -22.12 -2.77 -3.35
N ILE A 578 -22.61 -1.53 -3.43
CA ILE A 578 -24.03 -1.19 -3.52
C ILE A 578 -24.19 -0.09 -4.57
N ALA A 579 -25.18 -0.22 -5.45
CA ALA A 579 -25.56 0.80 -6.44
C ALA A 579 -27.08 1.03 -6.45
N PRO A 580 -27.58 2.06 -5.77
CA PRO A 580 -28.94 2.56 -6.03
C PRO A 580 -29.03 3.10 -7.46
N SER A 581 -30.17 2.85 -8.13
CA SER A 581 -30.38 3.24 -9.52
C SER A 581 -30.75 4.71 -9.66
N PRO A 582 -30.05 5.50 -10.49
CA PRO A 582 -30.48 6.85 -10.85
C PRO A 582 -31.80 6.88 -11.64
N ALA A 583 -32.12 5.78 -12.35
CA ALA A 583 -33.32 5.69 -13.19
C ALA A 583 -34.60 5.40 -12.37
N ASP A 584 -34.46 4.76 -11.21
CA ASP A 584 -35.58 4.36 -10.36
C ASP A 584 -35.14 4.20 -8.89
N PRO A 585 -35.60 5.06 -7.96
CA PRO A 585 -35.27 4.97 -6.53
C PRO A 585 -35.77 3.70 -5.82
N ALA A 586 -36.64 2.90 -6.44
CA ALA A 586 -37.03 1.59 -5.93
C ALA A 586 -36.05 0.48 -6.32
N THR A 587 -35.16 0.74 -7.28
CA THR A 587 -34.19 -0.23 -7.79
C THR A 587 -32.83 -0.06 -7.11
N VAL A 588 -32.33 -1.14 -6.52
CA VAL A 588 -30.99 -1.19 -5.89
C VAL A 588 -30.31 -2.49 -6.26
N TYR A 589 -29.07 -2.37 -6.74
CA TYR A 589 -28.18 -3.49 -6.96
C TYR A 589 -27.14 -3.59 -5.85
N ALA A 590 -26.71 -4.80 -5.53
CA ALA A 590 -25.58 -5.00 -4.64
C ALA A 590 -24.76 -6.23 -5.04
N ALA A 591 -23.46 -6.14 -4.79
CA ALA A 591 -22.52 -7.24 -4.92
C ALA A 591 -22.24 -7.86 -3.55
N ILE A 592 -22.10 -9.19 -3.54
CA ILE A 592 -21.81 -10.02 -2.38
C ILE A 592 -20.52 -10.81 -2.69
N ARG A 593 -19.75 -11.21 -1.66
CA ARG A 593 -18.59 -12.09 -1.89
C ARG A 593 -18.99 -13.36 -2.66
N TYR A 594 -17.99 -13.95 -3.32
CA TYR A 594 -18.10 -15.22 -4.07
C TYR A 594 -19.00 -15.13 -5.31
N GLY A 595 -18.81 -14.08 -6.12
CA GLY A 595 -19.47 -13.98 -7.43
C GLY A 595 -20.99 -13.83 -7.39
N THR A 596 -21.54 -13.35 -6.28
CA THR A 596 -22.98 -13.28 -6.06
C THR A 596 -23.47 -11.82 -6.13
N THR A 597 -24.60 -11.61 -6.80
CA THR A 597 -25.28 -10.30 -6.84
C THR A 597 -26.70 -10.43 -6.34
N VAL A 598 -27.24 -9.35 -5.78
CA VAL A 598 -28.65 -9.21 -5.48
C VAL A 598 -29.22 -7.91 -6.04
N ALA A 599 -30.49 -7.94 -6.42
CA ALA A 599 -31.22 -6.77 -6.90
C ALA A 599 -32.63 -6.73 -6.31
N THR A 600 -33.10 -5.52 -6.02
CA THR A 600 -34.52 -5.22 -5.74
C THR A 600 -35.01 -4.20 -6.75
N HIS A 601 -36.30 -4.22 -7.05
CA HIS A 601 -36.99 -3.26 -7.92
C HIS A 601 -38.27 -2.70 -7.25
N ASP A 602 -38.45 -2.95 -5.96
CA ASP A 602 -39.64 -2.56 -5.18
C ASP A 602 -39.26 -1.91 -3.84
N GLY A 603 -38.07 -1.31 -3.76
CA GLY A 603 -37.60 -0.61 -2.58
C GLY A 603 -37.17 -1.55 -1.44
N GLY A 604 -36.84 -2.80 -1.76
CA GLY A 604 -36.33 -3.80 -0.82
C GLY A 604 -37.42 -4.71 -0.22
N GLU A 605 -38.63 -4.73 -0.76
CA GLU A 605 -39.67 -5.67 -0.34
C GLU A 605 -39.36 -7.09 -0.84
N THR A 606 -38.89 -7.21 -2.08
CA THR A 606 -38.40 -8.46 -2.67
C THR A 606 -37.01 -8.29 -3.27
N TRP A 607 -36.24 -9.38 -3.22
CA TRP A 607 -34.87 -9.44 -3.71
C TRP A 607 -34.65 -10.66 -4.59
N HIS A 608 -33.89 -10.48 -5.66
CA HIS A 608 -33.47 -11.53 -6.57
C HIS A 608 -31.96 -11.72 -6.44
N GLU A 609 -31.53 -12.94 -6.14
CA GLU A 609 -30.12 -13.32 -6.09
C GLU A 609 -29.72 -14.02 -7.39
N SER A 610 -28.52 -13.72 -7.90
CA SER A 610 -27.96 -14.36 -9.09
C SER A 610 -26.45 -14.52 -9.02
N THR A 611 -25.99 -15.66 -9.53
CA THR A 611 -24.60 -15.97 -9.87
C THR A 611 -24.45 -16.27 -11.37
N LEU A 612 -25.55 -16.18 -12.14
CA LEU A 612 -25.61 -16.65 -13.51
C LEU A 612 -24.77 -15.76 -14.43
N GLY A 613 -23.70 -16.33 -14.99
CA GLY A 613 -22.78 -15.64 -15.89
C GLY A 613 -21.67 -14.87 -15.18
N LEU A 614 -21.58 -14.97 -13.85
CA LEU A 614 -20.50 -14.40 -13.05
C LEU A 614 -19.48 -15.46 -12.64
N PRO A 615 -18.19 -15.08 -12.51
CA PRO A 615 -17.18 -15.94 -11.93
C PRO A 615 -17.32 -15.94 -10.40
N ASP A 616 -16.99 -17.05 -9.75
CA ASP A 616 -16.83 -17.12 -8.30
C ASP A 616 -15.57 -16.36 -7.88
N ARG A 617 -15.66 -15.02 -7.84
CA ARG A 617 -14.58 -14.09 -7.50
C ARG A 617 -15.12 -12.91 -6.71
N PHE A 618 -14.21 -12.11 -6.17
CA PHE A 618 -14.56 -10.87 -5.50
C PHE A 618 -15.07 -9.83 -6.50
N LEU A 619 -16.32 -9.44 -6.32
CA LEU A 619 -16.97 -8.38 -7.08
C LEU A 619 -16.66 -7.05 -6.40
N GLY A 620 -15.89 -6.22 -7.11
CA GLY A 620 -15.24 -5.06 -6.54
C GLY A 620 -16.09 -3.80 -6.53
N ASP A 621 -16.92 -3.63 -7.56
CA ASP A 621 -17.75 -2.44 -7.74
C ASP A 621 -18.94 -2.77 -8.66
N ILE A 622 -20.01 -2.00 -8.53
CA ILE A 622 -21.26 -2.16 -9.29
C ILE A 622 -21.81 -0.78 -9.64
N ALA A 623 -22.25 -0.60 -10.88
CA ALA A 623 -22.80 0.66 -11.38
C ALA A 623 -24.16 0.43 -12.04
N ALA A 624 -25.20 1.09 -11.53
CA ALA A 624 -26.53 1.08 -12.12
C ALA A 624 -26.60 2.07 -13.30
N HIS A 625 -27.33 1.70 -14.35
CA HIS A 625 -27.47 2.55 -15.53
C HIS A 625 -28.24 3.83 -15.20
N PRO A 626 -27.82 4.99 -15.74
CA PRO A 626 -28.41 6.29 -15.39
C PRO A 626 -29.89 6.40 -15.77
N ASP A 627 -30.29 5.77 -16.89
CA ASP A 627 -31.64 5.94 -17.48
C ASP A 627 -32.44 4.64 -17.62
N ASP A 628 -31.93 3.49 -17.17
CA ASP A 628 -32.59 2.19 -17.37
C ASP A 628 -32.43 1.31 -16.12
N PRO A 629 -33.50 1.08 -15.34
CA PRO A 629 -33.40 0.34 -14.09
C PRO A 629 -33.09 -1.15 -14.29
N ASP A 630 -33.22 -1.72 -15.49
CA ASP A 630 -32.90 -3.13 -15.76
C ASP A 630 -31.43 -3.36 -16.14
N GLN A 631 -30.64 -2.28 -16.28
CA GLN A 631 -29.24 -2.33 -16.68
C GLN A 631 -28.27 -1.94 -15.57
N ALA A 632 -27.21 -2.73 -15.43
CA ALA A 632 -26.08 -2.45 -14.55
C ALA A 632 -24.80 -3.14 -15.03
N TYR A 633 -23.66 -2.63 -14.58
CA TYR A 633 -22.37 -3.31 -14.69
C TYR A 633 -21.88 -3.75 -13.31
N VAL A 634 -21.20 -4.89 -13.26
CA VAL A 634 -20.41 -5.33 -12.10
C VAL A 634 -19.02 -5.73 -12.57
N VAL A 635 -18.01 -5.41 -11.76
CA VAL A 635 -16.61 -5.74 -12.07
C VAL A 635 -15.99 -6.70 -11.06
N ALA A 636 -15.13 -7.58 -11.56
CA ALA A 636 -14.47 -8.61 -10.77
C ALA A 636 -12.95 -8.36 -10.68
N GLY A 637 -12.43 -8.50 -9.46
CA GLY A 637 -11.00 -8.56 -9.19
C GLY A 637 -10.38 -9.91 -9.57
N GLY A 638 -9.08 -10.03 -9.32
CA GLY A 638 -8.28 -11.22 -9.64
C GLY A 638 -8.05 -11.49 -11.13
N PHE A 639 -7.65 -12.72 -11.47
CA PHE A 639 -7.14 -13.12 -12.81
C PHE A 639 -7.90 -14.31 -13.43
N LEU A 640 -7.54 -14.70 -14.66
CA LEU A 640 -7.90 -15.96 -15.35
C LEU A 640 -9.34 -16.08 -15.89
N SER A 641 -10.16 -15.04 -15.78
CA SER A 641 -11.53 -14.99 -16.33
C SER A 641 -11.99 -13.56 -16.55
N GLY A 642 -13.12 -13.38 -17.26
CA GLY A 642 -13.66 -12.06 -17.57
C GLY A 642 -13.85 -11.16 -16.33
N HIS A 643 -13.63 -9.87 -16.48
CA HIS A 643 -13.63 -8.88 -15.40
C HIS A 643 -14.80 -7.91 -15.42
N VAL A 644 -15.47 -7.72 -16.56
CA VAL A 644 -16.56 -6.74 -16.69
C VAL A 644 -17.81 -7.47 -17.13
N PHE A 645 -18.89 -7.35 -16.38
CA PHE A 645 -20.14 -8.05 -16.64
C PHE A 645 -21.32 -7.08 -16.66
N GLN A 646 -22.24 -7.29 -17.58
CA GLN A 646 -23.43 -6.44 -17.76
C GLN A 646 -24.69 -7.27 -17.56
N THR A 647 -25.67 -6.73 -16.84
CA THR A 647 -27.06 -7.20 -16.84
C THR A 647 -27.92 -6.26 -17.69
N THR A 648 -28.93 -6.83 -18.33
CA THR A 648 -30.00 -6.10 -19.04
C THR A 648 -31.39 -6.66 -18.69
N ASP A 649 -31.49 -7.38 -17.58
CA ASP A 649 -32.69 -8.09 -17.14
C ASP A 649 -32.96 -7.91 -15.65
N GLY A 650 -32.47 -6.80 -15.06
CA GLY A 650 -32.67 -6.48 -13.65
C GLY A 650 -31.79 -7.30 -12.71
N GLY A 651 -30.58 -7.68 -13.14
CA GLY A 651 -29.64 -8.46 -12.32
C GLY A 651 -29.96 -9.96 -12.23
N ARG A 652 -30.86 -10.47 -13.09
CA ARG A 652 -31.20 -11.91 -13.12
C ARG A 652 -30.10 -12.73 -13.80
N SER A 653 -29.44 -12.17 -14.80
CA SER A 653 -28.28 -12.76 -15.45
C SER A 653 -27.25 -11.71 -15.88
N TRP A 654 -26.01 -12.16 -15.99
CA TRP A 654 -24.87 -11.32 -16.34
C TRP A 654 -24.15 -11.84 -17.57
N ARG A 655 -23.73 -10.93 -18.45
CA ARG A 655 -22.99 -11.23 -19.66
C ARG A 655 -21.59 -10.63 -19.60
N ASP A 656 -20.58 -11.43 -19.90
CA ASP A 656 -19.20 -10.99 -20.01
C ASP A 656 -19.01 -9.94 -21.13
N ARG A 657 -18.44 -8.79 -20.76
CA ARG A 657 -18.10 -7.63 -21.59
C ARG A 657 -16.60 -7.29 -21.53
N THR A 658 -15.76 -8.23 -21.10
CA THR A 658 -14.32 -8.03 -20.93
C THR A 658 -13.60 -7.76 -22.25
N GLY A 659 -13.87 -8.58 -23.27
CA GLY A 659 -13.36 -8.34 -24.62
C GLY A 659 -11.84 -8.34 -24.74
N ASN A 660 -11.26 -7.23 -25.21
CA ASN A 660 -9.82 -7.07 -25.41
C ASN A 660 -9.05 -6.61 -24.16
N LEU A 661 -9.69 -6.51 -22.98
CA LEU A 661 -8.97 -6.11 -21.77
C LEU A 661 -7.82 -7.07 -21.47
N PRO A 662 -6.68 -6.54 -21.02
CA PRO A 662 -5.63 -7.37 -20.46
C PRO A 662 -6.13 -8.02 -19.15
N ASP A 663 -5.59 -9.19 -18.78
CA ASP A 663 -6.02 -9.94 -17.58
C ASP A 663 -5.45 -9.28 -16.32
N HIS A 664 -6.08 -8.18 -15.90
CA HIS A 664 -5.78 -7.39 -14.72
C HIS A 664 -7.04 -7.24 -13.87
N PRO A 665 -6.91 -7.22 -12.52
CA PRO A 665 -8.03 -6.91 -11.65
C PRO A 665 -8.68 -5.58 -12.06
N VAL A 666 -10.01 -5.60 -12.17
CA VAL A 666 -10.83 -4.39 -12.39
C VAL A 666 -11.48 -4.04 -11.05
N ASN A 667 -11.24 -2.81 -10.60
CA ASN A 667 -11.56 -2.36 -9.25
C ASN A 667 -12.74 -1.40 -9.19
N ALA A 668 -12.99 -0.65 -10.26
CA ALA A 668 -14.00 0.40 -10.31
C ALA A 668 -14.68 0.43 -11.68
N VAL A 669 -15.96 0.80 -11.70
CA VAL A 669 -16.74 1.01 -12.92
C VAL A 669 -17.68 2.19 -12.76
N ILE A 670 -17.70 3.08 -13.75
CA ILE A 670 -18.71 4.15 -13.85
C ILE A 670 -19.23 4.23 -15.28
N TYR A 671 -20.48 4.64 -15.43
CA TYR A 671 -21.00 5.09 -16.72
C TYR A 671 -20.32 6.40 -17.14
N ASP A 672 -20.17 6.59 -18.45
CA ASP A 672 -19.70 7.84 -19.00
C ASP A 672 -20.79 8.91 -18.81
N PRO A 673 -20.53 10.01 -18.08
CA PRO A 673 -21.53 11.05 -17.83
C PRO A 673 -21.98 11.79 -19.11
N ALA A 674 -21.21 11.68 -20.20
CA ALA A 674 -21.51 12.30 -21.48
C ALA A 674 -22.16 11.33 -22.50
N ASP A 675 -22.07 10.02 -22.25
CA ASP A 675 -22.67 8.98 -23.11
C ASP A 675 -23.16 7.80 -22.25
N PRO A 676 -24.48 7.60 -22.09
CA PRO A 676 -25.01 6.51 -21.27
C PRO A 676 -24.66 5.11 -21.81
N ASN A 677 -24.20 4.98 -23.06
CA ASN A 677 -23.68 3.72 -23.60
C ASN A 677 -22.19 3.50 -23.29
N GLY A 678 -21.49 4.55 -22.87
CA GLY A 678 -20.08 4.54 -22.55
C GLY A 678 -19.81 4.11 -21.11
N VAL A 679 -18.66 3.48 -20.89
CA VAL A 679 -18.21 3.08 -19.55
C VAL A 679 -16.71 3.32 -19.37
N TYR A 680 -16.35 3.79 -18.18
CA TYR A 680 -14.97 3.83 -17.71
C TYR A 680 -14.75 2.74 -16.66
N ILE A 681 -13.56 2.13 -16.68
CA ILE A 681 -13.13 1.19 -15.65
C ILE A 681 -11.76 1.56 -15.10
N GLY A 682 -11.59 1.37 -13.80
CA GLY A 682 -10.32 1.46 -13.10
C GLY A 682 -9.72 0.08 -12.90
N THR A 683 -8.48 -0.11 -13.33
CA THR A 683 -7.75 -1.39 -13.24
C THR A 683 -6.48 -1.23 -12.42
N ASP A 684 -5.84 -2.35 -12.10
CA ASP A 684 -4.48 -2.39 -11.57
C ASP A 684 -3.40 -1.82 -12.53
N PHE A 685 -3.79 -1.43 -13.75
CA PHE A 685 -2.90 -0.94 -14.80
C PHE A 685 -3.36 0.42 -15.39
N GLY A 686 -4.21 1.15 -14.68
CA GLY A 686 -4.75 2.44 -15.10
C GLY A 686 -6.22 2.39 -15.55
N VAL A 687 -6.65 3.43 -16.26
CA VAL A 687 -8.05 3.62 -16.69
C VAL A 687 -8.27 3.16 -18.13
N PHE A 688 -9.40 2.51 -18.40
CA PHE A 688 -9.86 2.16 -19.73
C PHE A 688 -11.25 2.71 -19.99
N HIS A 689 -11.54 3.05 -21.24
CA HIS A 689 -12.86 3.50 -21.70
C HIS A 689 -13.38 2.62 -22.82
N SER A 690 -14.69 2.38 -22.82
CA SER A 690 -15.41 1.75 -23.93
C SER A 690 -16.63 2.59 -24.28
N ALA A 691 -16.64 3.15 -25.49
CA ALA A 691 -17.79 3.90 -26.02
C ALA A 691 -18.99 3.01 -26.37
N GLY A 692 -18.81 1.69 -26.43
CA GLY A 692 -19.85 0.73 -26.85
C GLY A 692 -20.37 -0.17 -25.73
N GLY A 693 -20.12 0.17 -24.46
CA GLY A 693 -20.58 -0.65 -23.33
C GLY A 693 -19.75 -1.93 -23.13
N GLY A 694 -18.46 -1.89 -23.45
CA GLY A 694 -17.52 -2.99 -23.27
C GLY A 694 -17.22 -3.78 -24.54
N GLY A 695 -16.50 -4.91 -24.39
CA GLY A 695 -16.00 -5.75 -25.49
C GLY A 695 -14.80 -5.16 -26.25
N THR A 696 -14.73 -3.84 -26.40
CA THR A 696 -13.56 -3.12 -26.93
C THR A 696 -13.25 -1.93 -26.06
N TRP A 697 -12.00 -1.86 -25.59
CA TRP A 697 -11.52 -0.94 -24.57
C TRP A 697 -10.27 -0.21 -25.07
N THR A 698 -10.21 1.08 -24.76
CA THR A 698 -9.07 1.96 -25.05
C THR A 698 -8.47 2.45 -23.74
N ARG A 699 -7.16 2.30 -23.57
CA ARG A 699 -6.45 2.77 -22.37
C ARG A 699 -6.30 4.30 -22.39
N LEU A 700 -6.52 4.93 -21.25
CA LEU A 700 -6.36 6.38 -21.04
C LEU A 700 -5.19 6.65 -20.11
N GLN A 701 -4.03 6.99 -20.68
CA GLN A 701 -2.76 7.00 -19.95
C GLN A 701 -1.98 8.31 -19.98
N ASP A 702 -2.30 9.25 -20.86
CA ASP A 702 -1.52 10.48 -20.94
C ASP A 702 -1.61 11.25 -19.62
N GLY A 703 -0.48 11.42 -18.94
CA GLY A 703 -0.39 12.04 -17.61
C GLY A 703 -0.83 11.18 -16.42
N LEU A 704 -1.14 9.90 -16.62
CA LEU A 704 -1.50 8.96 -15.54
C LEU A 704 -0.38 7.92 -15.34
N PRO A 705 0.18 7.78 -14.13
CA PRO A 705 1.15 6.73 -13.84
C PRO A 705 0.55 5.33 -14.03
N VAL A 706 1.41 4.32 -14.25
CA VAL A 706 1.04 2.90 -14.28
C VAL A 706 0.75 2.44 -12.84
N THR A 707 -0.42 2.85 -12.34
CA THR A 707 -0.85 2.61 -10.96
C THR A 707 -2.20 1.90 -10.90
N ALA A 708 -2.48 1.29 -9.75
CA ALA A 708 -3.79 0.72 -9.48
C ALA A 708 -4.82 1.82 -9.25
N VAL A 709 -5.91 1.78 -10.00
CA VAL A 709 -7.03 2.71 -9.88
C VAL A 709 -8.16 2.03 -9.12
N TYR A 710 -8.34 2.42 -7.86
CA TYR A 710 -9.32 1.79 -6.96
C TYR A 710 -10.71 2.43 -7.01
N ALA A 711 -10.82 3.66 -7.49
CA ALA A 711 -12.09 4.37 -7.58
C ALA A 711 -12.09 5.34 -8.76
N LEU A 712 -13.27 5.58 -9.30
CA LEU A 712 -13.55 6.61 -10.30
C LEU A 712 -14.79 7.38 -9.84
N ALA A 713 -14.81 8.68 -10.11
CA ALA A 713 -16.00 9.50 -9.90
C ALA A 713 -16.12 10.52 -11.04
N ALA A 714 -17.36 10.80 -11.40
CA ALA A 714 -17.72 11.82 -12.36
C ALA A 714 -18.74 12.78 -11.76
N ARG A 715 -18.67 14.05 -12.15
CA ARG A 715 -19.72 15.02 -11.81
C ARG A 715 -20.87 14.91 -12.82
N PRO A 716 -22.14 14.95 -12.38
CA PRO A 716 -23.26 15.04 -13.29
C PRO A 716 -23.12 16.24 -14.25
N GLY A 717 -23.28 16.02 -15.55
CA GLY A 717 -23.26 17.08 -16.58
C GLY A 717 -21.88 17.65 -16.94
N ALA A 718 -20.78 17.07 -16.45
CA ALA A 718 -19.43 17.40 -16.89
C ALA A 718 -19.07 16.55 -18.13
N GLY A 719 -19.37 17.07 -19.32
CA GLY A 719 -18.92 16.53 -20.61
C GLY A 719 -17.71 17.25 -21.18
#